data_AF-H6MRA5-F1
#
_entry.id   AF-H6MRA5-F1
#
_cell.length_a   1.000
_cell.length_b   1.000
_cell.length_c   1.000
_cell.angle_alpha   90.00
_cell.angle_beta   90.00
_cell.angle_gamma   90.00
#
_symmetry.space_group_name_H-M   'P 1'
#
loop_
_entity.id
_entity.type
_entity.pdbx_description
1 polymer ?
#
loop_
_entity_poly.entity_id
_entity_poly.type
_entity_poly.pdbx_seq_one_letter_code
_entity_poly.pdbx_strand_id
1 'polypeptide(L)'
;MTNLTCFWHPELGYQDLSLSDTCPDCGRTMGHCLVHIPISNLKGFRVISSIDRGYYSATYVAEGLLGQKVCLKVIPKQIYALRSKDFIAECRTHAEVASGTQHLVDIRDAFDASVLFEGEQAPLDCHVAVLDYIEGSSLRSFLEHTSPPTSTTAAQIASDLLRLLQELENKGVFHNDLHGGNILVQRLSADRVRGDEAIDPFTRVVAVDLGSVLDTSRSDEKAQIADTHQVTAHLMRLALRVVPDPVTAPDIEYRLALALNDIANLLKPDNISQRNPNYSDLIFGIKSAFVAATSPWKEPSEGLIRFGDSFNAQTMRPWFVPRLLVDPDNEWTRRIESSGPLVVTGMRGCGKTMLLRALQFHARASSFDDNGPDFTPDAILDKLKLDGYVGLYVSCNRLLDGLGKPDGPLHEPHTRLFLCYARESLQALRHLAEIGGRSVLNPVAPQPIVSLIKSLVGNSIVTDGDSLHVLERKILEMLRSLESGSSEYQLAAHPAVAMPSLAAAVTECADTWTGARVLFLLDDVSTRHLNENSIQSLLSSLMFVNESCAFKVTTEAQTLELVLKSPGLVETARSGRDYDTFDLASAIYAKLRDSQGRAGREFVARVLQQRADLTPSHPHWTPREILGDQPLVEIARRIASSTEASHDRKNVYFGLSALAAVCVGDIGDVISIYELILSRSGNISTVPVAPKHQSSAFQEFCSRRLYQLSRRGGLLKQFADGFAKASHDLLIQSAQRNPDRIRDYASIYVRVTAGDTDRQLKQLRELMDAGVFVLTGGPDAPRTKARDSDPLAQYTLTFRKLLGLSSAIGLSQRDRFELSGQNLIEWLDHPEISTEILKRNLATTSPSEVAHPRSSPQADGPVPDLTLFDSFETDSQPTFKSGSSGRVLELREAVPLPAVTELDLSDLNSLKPAYLVTALGFEERALESTRRVLANFLPQDTITVSYPLNGFGSQIAELLAESSSRVRTVASADVINTDSMPRSSLGVVDITGLSKKFIYHAVRKLLIRDRKVVVVYTEADRYYPLDEDVASRLDTAQDDDYARLEACQDILTGEVRPYRFVALHEPEVDDGRRRVLVATSSAKHERLFSLLEERDYDHVEILAPSGVSPREQLALLAARVAAQDANSCEIRLIPANDLSDALLATRRAYEAYYALSNFNFEVGLTGSKLHAVALAAASTSLKFSQAWYVEPHRFDSKRFTEGVGTTHALLLETPPD
;
A
#
# COMPACT_ATOMS: atom_id res chain seq x y z
N MET A 1 1.42 31.15 -33.65
CA MET A 1 1.89 32.35 -34.37
C MET A 1 3.12 31.93 -35.13
N THR A 2 3.16 32.18 -36.44
CA THR A 2 4.20 31.68 -37.35
C THR A 2 4.88 32.87 -37.98
N ASN A 3 6.17 33.04 -37.71
CA ASN A 3 6.99 34.00 -38.44
C ASN A 3 7.15 33.48 -39.87
N LEU A 4 6.68 34.22 -40.87
CA LEU A 4 6.80 33.87 -42.29
C LEU A 4 7.40 35.03 -43.09
N THR A 5 8.05 34.71 -44.21
CA THR A 5 8.37 35.66 -45.27
C THR A 5 7.89 35.11 -46.61
N CYS A 6 7.77 35.95 -47.64
CA CYS A 6 7.37 35.45 -48.96
C CYS A 6 8.42 34.47 -49.49
N PHE A 7 7.97 33.33 -50.01
CA PHE A 7 8.87 32.31 -50.58
C PHE A 7 9.54 32.77 -51.88
N TRP A 8 8.90 33.65 -52.66
CA TRP A 8 9.48 34.19 -53.90
C TRP A 8 10.20 35.54 -53.70
N HIS A 9 9.80 36.32 -52.70
CA HIS A 9 10.37 37.64 -52.38
C HIS A 9 10.75 37.69 -50.90
N PRO A 10 11.77 36.91 -50.47
CA PRO A 10 12.15 36.86 -49.08
C PRO A 10 12.74 38.19 -48.59
N GLU A 11 12.29 38.67 -47.44
CA GLU A 11 12.81 39.87 -46.77
C GLU A 11 13.35 39.54 -45.37
N LEU A 12 14.32 40.32 -44.89
CA LEU A 12 14.85 40.19 -43.54
C LEU A 12 13.95 40.93 -42.54
N GLY A 13 13.44 40.20 -41.54
CA GLY A 13 12.61 40.75 -40.47
C GLY A 13 11.58 39.74 -39.99
N TYR A 14 11.14 39.85 -38.74
CA TYR A 14 10.06 39.03 -38.20
C TYR A 14 8.75 39.82 -38.32
N GLN A 15 7.89 39.40 -39.24
CA GLN A 15 6.52 39.89 -39.38
C GLN A 15 5.57 38.73 -39.04
N ASP A 16 4.58 39.00 -38.19
CA ASP A 16 3.54 38.04 -37.84
C ASP A 16 2.56 37.87 -39.01
N LEU A 17 2.86 36.91 -39.89
CA LEU A 17 2.09 36.63 -41.10
C LEU A 17 1.51 35.20 -41.06
N SER A 18 0.29 35.05 -41.56
CA SER A 18 -0.42 33.79 -41.74
C SER A 18 -0.21 33.23 -43.15
N LEU A 19 -0.48 31.92 -43.34
CA LEU A 19 -0.38 31.28 -44.66
C LEU A 19 -1.30 31.89 -45.72
N SER A 20 -2.39 32.54 -45.31
CA SER A 20 -3.34 33.22 -46.19
C SER A 20 -2.93 34.64 -46.57
N ASP A 21 -2.00 35.26 -45.85
CA ASP A 21 -1.58 36.63 -46.14
C ASP A 21 -0.81 36.70 -47.46
N THR A 22 -0.99 37.79 -48.20
CA THR A 22 -0.41 37.97 -49.54
C THR A 22 0.84 38.84 -49.50
N CYS A 23 1.86 38.44 -50.25
CA CYS A 23 3.06 39.23 -50.46
C CYS A 23 2.73 40.51 -51.25
N PRO A 24 3.17 41.70 -50.81
CA PRO A 24 2.90 42.96 -51.50
C PRO A 24 3.57 43.04 -52.88
N ASP A 25 4.72 42.38 -53.08
CA ASP A 25 5.47 42.46 -54.34
C ASP A 25 4.91 41.55 -55.43
N CYS A 26 4.38 40.38 -55.04
CA CYS A 26 4.01 39.36 -56.01
C CYS A 26 2.59 38.83 -55.90
N GLY A 27 1.81 39.30 -54.92
CA GLY A 27 0.40 38.94 -54.73
C GLY A 27 0.15 37.49 -54.28
N ARG A 28 1.19 36.65 -54.18
CA ARG A 28 1.06 35.25 -53.75
C ARG A 28 0.83 35.16 -52.25
N THR A 29 0.04 34.18 -51.82
CA THR A 29 -0.14 33.89 -50.39
C THR A 29 1.14 33.31 -49.79
N MET A 30 1.38 33.48 -48.49
CA MET A 30 2.58 32.93 -47.83
C MET A 30 2.64 31.40 -47.89
N GLY A 31 1.48 30.74 -47.99
CA GLY A 31 1.34 29.29 -48.19
C GLY A 31 1.31 28.83 -49.65
N HIS A 32 1.51 29.71 -50.64
CA HIS A 32 1.35 29.38 -52.07
C HIS A 32 2.17 28.15 -52.50
N CYS A 33 3.40 28.02 -52.01
CA CYS A 33 4.27 26.87 -52.31
C CYS A 33 3.85 25.55 -51.65
N LEU A 34 2.95 25.55 -50.67
CA LEU A 34 2.35 24.32 -50.14
C LEU A 34 1.21 23.81 -51.01
N VAL A 35 0.42 24.72 -51.57
CA VAL A 35 -0.70 24.39 -52.47
C VAL A 35 -0.19 24.00 -53.85
N HIS A 36 0.75 24.77 -54.37
CA HIS A 36 1.38 24.58 -55.67
C HIS A 36 2.72 23.88 -55.48
N ILE A 37 2.72 22.53 -55.48
CA ILE A 37 3.92 21.74 -55.22
C ILE A 37 4.88 21.72 -56.44
N PRO A 38 6.16 21.39 -56.25
CA PRO A 38 7.10 21.19 -57.37
C PRO A 38 6.63 20.14 -58.38
N ILE A 39 6.59 20.49 -59.68
CA ILE A 39 6.12 19.59 -60.75
C ILE A 39 7.25 18.77 -61.39
N SER A 40 8.50 19.18 -61.20
CA SER A 40 9.68 18.51 -61.74
C SER A 40 10.29 17.52 -60.75
N ASN A 41 10.81 16.38 -61.25
CA ASN A 41 11.68 15.51 -60.46
C ASN A 41 12.92 16.28 -59.99
N LEU A 42 13.10 16.41 -58.69
CA LEU A 42 14.23 17.11 -58.09
C LEU A 42 15.38 16.12 -57.92
N LYS A 43 16.30 16.06 -58.89
CA LYS A 43 17.50 15.18 -58.86
C LYS A 43 17.18 13.70 -58.55
N GLY A 44 16.09 13.18 -59.13
CA GLY A 44 15.65 11.78 -58.93
C GLY A 44 14.66 11.57 -57.78
N PHE A 45 14.23 12.63 -57.10
CA PHE A 45 13.15 12.59 -56.11
C PHE A 45 11.84 13.13 -56.70
N ARG A 46 10.78 12.35 -56.59
CA ARG A 46 9.43 12.74 -57.01
C ARG A 46 8.65 13.26 -55.80
N VAL A 47 8.24 14.52 -55.82
CA VAL A 47 7.41 15.10 -54.75
C VAL A 47 6.01 14.47 -54.78
N ILE A 48 5.53 14.05 -53.60
CA ILE A 48 4.22 13.40 -53.41
C ILE A 48 3.22 14.38 -52.80
N SER A 49 3.63 15.10 -51.76
CA SER A 49 2.76 16.02 -51.02
C SER A 49 3.57 17.07 -50.25
N SER A 50 2.96 18.21 -49.93
CA SER A 50 3.49 19.20 -48.99
C SER A 50 3.34 18.75 -47.54
N ILE A 51 4.26 19.15 -46.66
CA ILE A 51 4.21 18.90 -45.21
C ILE A 51 3.96 20.21 -44.47
N ASP A 52 4.90 21.16 -44.58
CA ASP A 52 4.90 22.35 -43.73
C ASP A 52 5.67 23.52 -44.36
N ARG A 53 5.40 24.73 -43.87
CA ARG A 53 6.03 25.99 -44.27
C ARG A 53 6.74 26.61 -43.06
N GLY A 54 8.06 26.58 -43.06
CA GLY A 54 8.89 27.34 -42.11
C GLY A 54 9.00 28.82 -42.49
N TYR A 55 9.84 29.60 -41.79
CA TYR A 55 10.00 31.04 -42.07
C TYR A 55 10.34 31.33 -43.55
N TYR A 56 11.35 30.66 -44.11
CA TYR A 56 11.77 30.79 -45.53
C TYR A 56 11.82 29.47 -46.31
N SER A 57 11.47 28.34 -45.69
CA SER A 57 11.54 27.01 -46.28
C SER A 57 10.16 26.37 -46.50
N ALA A 58 10.04 25.51 -47.50
CA ALA A 58 8.88 24.66 -47.70
C ALA A 58 9.32 23.19 -47.69
N THR A 59 8.63 22.37 -46.93
CA THR A 59 8.99 20.96 -46.71
C THR A 59 7.98 20.05 -47.41
N TYR A 60 8.48 19.06 -48.15
CA TYR A 60 7.66 18.13 -48.93
C TYR A 60 8.03 16.67 -48.63
N VAL A 61 7.07 15.76 -48.73
CA VAL A 61 7.34 14.32 -48.83
C VAL A 61 7.69 14.02 -50.29
N ALA A 62 8.80 13.31 -50.51
CA ALA A 62 9.17 12.82 -51.82
C ALA A 62 9.56 11.35 -51.79
N GLU A 63 9.50 10.72 -52.95
CA GLU A 63 9.92 9.33 -53.17
C GLU A 63 11.19 9.30 -54.01
N GLY A 64 12.21 8.62 -53.51
CA GLY A 64 13.43 8.36 -54.28
C GLY A 64 13.25 7.24 -55.32
N LEU A 65 14.25 7.03 -56.16
CA LEU A 65 14.24 6.03 -57.24
C LEU A 65 13.90 4.60 -56.79
N LEU A 66 14.22 4.23 -55.54
CA LEU A 66 13.98 2.91 -54.96
C LEU A 66 12.68 2.81 -54.14
N GLY A 67 11.79 3.80 -54.22
CA GLY A 67 10.52 3.82 -53.47
C GLY A 67 10.64 4.28 -52.01
N GLN A 68 11.84 4.63 -51.56
CA GLN A 68 12.07 5.15 -50.22
C GLN A 68 11.51 6.59 -50.07
N LYS A 69 10.72 6.82 -49.01
CA LYS A 69 10.23 8.17 -48.68
C LYS A 69 11.34 8.99 -48.02
N VAL A 70 11.43 10.27 -48.40
CA VAL A 70 12.32 11.28 -47.83
C VAL A 70 11.57 12.61 -47.63
N CYS A 71 12.09 13.47 -46.77
CA CYS A 71 11.64 14.85 -46.62
C CYS A 71 12.56 15.76 -47.45
N LEU A 72 12.00 16.54 -48.38
CA LEU A 72 12.72 17.59 -49.10
C LEU A 72 12.43 18.94 -48.48
N LYS A 73 13.44 19.57 -47.89
CA LYS A 73 13.36 20.96 -47.43
C LYS A 73 13.88 21.88 -48.52
N VAL A 74 12.97 22.59 -49.19
CA VAL A 74 13.25 23.47 -50.33
C VAL A 74 13.31 24.92 -49.87
N ILE A 75 14.39 25.61 -50.20
CA ILE A 75 14.70 26.95 -49.69
C ILE A 75 15.16 27.85 -50.84
N PRO A 76 14.58 29.04 -51.07
CA PRO A 76 15.04 29.96 -52.11
C PRO A 76 16.49 30.40 -51.86
N LYS A 77 17.37 30.37 -52.86
CA LYS A 77 18.78 30.76 -52.68
C LYS A 77 18.95 32.21 -52.20
N GLN A 78 18.02 33.07 -52.58
CA GLN A 78 18.02 34.49 -52.24
C GLN A 78 18.09 34.74 -50.73
N ILE A 79 17.46 33.91 -49.88
CA ILE A 79 17.48 34.12 -48.42
C ILE A 79 18.88 33.86 -47.82
N TYR A 80 19.63 32.89 -48.34
CA TYR A 80 20.99 32.60 -47.88
C TYR A 80 21.94 33.72 -48.26
N ALA A 81 21.77 34.30 -49.46
CA ALA A 81 22.50 35.48 -49.89
C ALA A 81 22.21 36.70 -49.01
N LEU A 82 20.94 36.94 -48.65
CA LEU A 82 20.53 38.05 -47.76
C LEU A 82 21.11 37.92 -46.35
N ARG A 83 21.27 36.69 -45.84
CA ARG A 83 21.80 36.41 -44.50
C ARG A 83 23.31 36.17 -44.47
N SER A 84 24.00 36.22 -45.61
CA SER A 84 25.42 35.86 -45.74
C SER A 84 25.74 34.48 -45.15
N LYS A 85 24.86 33.50 -45.35
CA LYS A 85 25.01 32.12 -44.87
C LYS A 85 25.51 31.19 -45.97
N ASP A 86 26.21 30.11 -45.57
CA ASP A 86 26.61 29.01 -46.45
C ASP A 86 25.72 27.77 -46.19
N PHE A 87 24.94 27.40 -47.20
CA PHE A 87 24.01 26.26 -47.13
C PHE A 87 24.73 24.90 -47.02
N ILE A 88 25.86 24.72 -47.72
CA ILE A 88 26.60 23.45 -47.69
C ILE A 88 27.31 23.28 -46.35
N ALA A 89 27.85 24.37 -45.79
CA ALA A 89 28.40 24.34 -44.44
C ALA A 89 27.33 23.97 -43.39
N GLU A 90 26.13 24.56 -43.47
CA GLU A 90 25.01 24.24 -42.58
C GLU A 90 24.59 22.74 -42.69
N CYS A 91 24.51 22.20 -43.91
CA CYS A 91 24.20 20.78 -44.12
C CYS A 91 25.29 19.84 -43.60
N ARG A 92 26.58 20.23 -43.68
CA ARG A 92 27.68 19.46 -43.09
C ARG A 92 27.60 19.44 -41.58
N THR A 93 27.35 20.59 -40.95
CA THR A 93 27.12 20.67 -39.50
C THR A 93 25.93 19.83 -39.07
N HIS A 94 24.82 19.84 -39.83
CA HIS A 94 23.69 18.93 -39.58
C HIS A 94 24.16 17.47 -39.58
N ALA A 95 24.83 17.03 -40.65
CA ALA A 95 25.31 15.65 -40.78
C ALA A 95 26.25 15.24 -39.62
N GLU A 96 27.17 16.11 -39.22
CA GLU A 96 28.10 15.86 -38.11
C GLU A 96 27.39 15.73 -36.75
N VAL A 97 26.39 16.58 -36.51
CA VAL A 97 25.61 16.58 -35.27
C VAL A 97 24.69 15.35 -35.20
N ALA A 98 23.98 15.02 -36.29
CA ALA A 98 23.08 13.87 -36.36
C ALA A 98 23.81 12.51 -36.39
N SER A 99 25.05 12.47 -36.89
CA SER A 99 25.81 11.23 -37.03
C SER A 99 25.97 10.50 -35.69
N GLY A 100 25.56 9.22 -35.66
CA GLY A 100 25.67 8.35 -34.50
C GLY A 100 24.64 8.61 -33.39
N THR A 101 23.65 9.48 -33.64
CA THR A 101 22.55 9.78 -32.71
C THR A 101 21.28 9.04 -33.09
N GLN A 102 20.38 8.81 -32.12
CA GLN A 102 19.11 8.14 -32.37
C GLN A 102 17.90 9.10 -32.40
N HIS A 103 18.04 10.29 -31.81
CA HIS A 103 16.94 11.22 -31.58
C HIS A 103 17.05 12.50 -32.41
N LEU A 104 18.00 12.60 -33.34
CA LEU A 104 18.09 13.69 -34.32
C LEU A 104 17.87 13.13 -35.73
N VAL A 105 17.11 13.87 -36.55
CA VAL A 105 16.87 13.48 -37.95
C VAL A 105 18.15 13.55 -38.76
N ASP A 106 18.41 12.51 -39.56
CA ASP A 106 19.58 12.46 -40.43
C ASP A 106 19.37 13.22 -41.76
N ILE A 107 20.47 13.66 -42.36
CA ILE A 107 20.51 14.32 -43.66
C ILE A 107 21.25 13.43 -44.67
N ARG A 108 20.58 13.07 -45.77
CA ARG A 108 21.08 12.13 -46.78
C ARG A 108 21.84 12.79 -47.91
N ASP A 109 21.38 13.96 -48.37
CA ASP A 109 21.96 14.69 -49.48
C ASP A 109 21.58 16.18 -49.39
N ALA A 110 22.34 17.03 -50.07
CA ALA A 110 22.04 18.45 -50.23
C ALA A 110 22.49 18.92 -51.61
N PHE A 111 21.64 19.67 -52.31
CA PHE A 111 21.94 20.13 -53.66
C PHE A 111 21.17 21.39 -54.04
N ASP A 112 21.63 22.01 -55.12
CA ASP A 112 20.95 23.13 -55.75
C ASP A 112 20.01 22.62 -56.85
N ALA A 113 18.82 23.21 -56.95
CA ALA A 113 17.87 22.91 -58.00
C ALA A 113 17.14 24.17 -58.46
N SER A 114 16.86 24.26 -59.76
CA SER A 114 15.92 25.24 -60.29
C SER A 114 14.54 24.59 -60.29
N VAL A 115 13.65 25.04 -59.40
CA VAL A 115 12.40 24.36 -59.05
C VAL A 115 11.23 25.07 -59.72
N LEU A 116 10.50 24.33 -60.56
CA LEU A 116 9.24 24.81 -61.15
C LEU A 116 8.06 24.31 -60.30
N PHE A 117 7.27 25.24 -59.78
CA PHE A 117 6.07 24.95 -59.00
C PHE A 117 4.83 24.91 -59.90
N GLU A 118 3.82 24.13 -59.52
CA GLU A 118 2.58 23.99 -60.30
C GLU A 118 1.92 25.35 -60.55
N GLY A 119 1.59 25.66 -61.80
CA GLY A 119 0.94 26.93 -62.17
C GLY A 119 1.87 28.14 -62.27
N GLU A 120 3.17 27.99 -61.98
CA GLU A 120 4.17 29.04 -62.17
C GLU A 120 4.78 29.00 -63.58
N GLN A 121 5.15 30.17 -64.12
CA GLN A 121 5.71 30.29 -65.47
C GLN A 121 7.25 30.22 -65.51
N ALA A 122 7.92 30.46 -64.39
CA ALA A 122 9.37 30.49 -64.29
C ALA A 122 9.85 29.66 -63.08
N PRO A 123 10.96 28.91 -63.22
CA PRO A 123 11.55 28.19 -62.10
C PRO A 123 12.23 29.15 -61.12
N LEU A 124 12.28 28.76 -59.85
CA LEU A 124 12.97 29.48 -58.78
C LEU A 124 14.22 28.70 -58.37
N ASP A 125 15.37 29.38 -58.29
CA ASP A 125 16.60 28.74 -57.81
C ASP A 125 16.53 28.52 -56.29
N CYS A 126 16.62 27.26 -55.90
CA CYS A 126 16.49 26.80 -54.53
C CYS A 126 17.68 25.93 -54.11
N HIS A 127 17.99 25.97 -52.82
CA HIS A 127 18.70 24.94 -52.09
C HIS A 127 17.70 23.85 -51.66
N VAL A 128 18.11 22.59 -51.73
CA VAL A 128 17.30 21.43 -51.35
C VAL A 128 18.11 20.55 -50.40
N ALA A 129 17.62 20.37 -49.17
CA ALA A 129 18.14 19.39 -48.23
C ALA A 129 17.25 18.14 -48.23
N VAL A 130 17.85 16.96 -48.31
CA VAL A 130 17.18 15.66 -48.30
C VAL A 130 17.33 15.04 -46.92
N LEU A 131 16.24 14.96 -46.16
CA LEU A 131 16.18 14.44 -44.80
C LEU A 131 15.47 13.09 -44.76
N ASP A 132 15.73 12.32 -43.70
CA ASP A 132 14.95 11.11 -43.40
C ASP A 132 13.46 11.44 -43.20
N TYR A 133 12.58 10.65 -43.82
CA TYR A 133 11.15 10.76 -43.57
C TYR A 133 10.79 10.01 -42.29
N ILE A 134 10.38 10.76 -41.28
CA ILE A 134 9.90 10.22 -40.00
C ILE A 134 8.37 10.19 -40.03
N GLU A 135 7.80 9.00 -40.05
CA GLU A 135 6.35 8.80 -40.04
C GLU A 135 5.81 8.93 -38.60
N GLY A 136 5.29 10.11 -38.25
CA GLY A 136 4.79 10.40 -36.91
C GLY A 136 4.08 11.75 -36.79
N SER A 137 3.43 11.99 -35.66
CA SER A 137 2.80 13.28 -35.32
C SER A 137 3.76 14.16 -34.53
N SER A 138 3.66 15.49 -34.65
CA SER A 138 4.43 16.39 -33.77
C SER A 138 4.06 16.20 -32.29
N LEU A 139 5.01 16.45 -31.38
CA LEU A 139 4.77 16.41 -29.95
C LEU A 139 3.71 17.44 -29.53
N ARG A 140 3.66 18.61 -30.19
CA ARG A 140 2.57 19.59 -30.00
C ARG A 140 1.22 18.95 -30.29
N SER A 141 1.06 18.34 -31.47
CA SER A 141 -0.19 17.68 -31.84
C SER A 141 -0.53 16.57 -30.86
N PHE A 142 0.46 15.73 -30.50
CA PHE A 142 0.30 14.67 -29.50
C PHE A 142 -0.19 15.21 -28.15
N LEU A 143 0.37 16.33 -27.69
CA LEU A 143 -0.02 17.07 -26.49
C LEU A 143 -1.29 17.93 -26.65
N GLU A 144 -1.94 17.94 -27.82
CA GLU A 144 -3.24 18.58 -28.08
C GLU A 144 -4.38 17.57 -28.37
N HIS A 145 -4.07 16.29 -28.61
CA HIS A 145 -5.07 15.22 -28.81
C HIS A 145 -6.02 15.03 -27.61
N THR A 146 -7.30 14.76 -27.85
CA THR A 146 -8.30 14.60 -26.77
C THR A 146 -8.11 13.37 -25.91
N SER A 147 -7.47 12.32 -26.42
CA SER A 147 -7.18 11.12 -25.64
C SER A 147 -5.83 11.24 -24.91
N PRO A 148 -5.77 10.96 -23.59
CA PRO A 148 -4.52 10.98 -22.84
C PRO A 148 -3.59 9.84 -23.30
N PRO A 149 -2.26 10.04 -23.31
CA PRO A 149 -1.31 8.99 -23.64
C PRO A 149 -1.26 7.93 -22.54
N THR A 150 -0.91 6.69 -22.89
CA THR A 150 -0.62 5.65 -21.90
C THR A 150 0.63 6.01 -21.08
N SER A 151 0.71 5.55 -19.82
CA SER A 151 1.89 5.75 -18.97
C SER A 151 3.18 5.21 -19.60
N THR A 152 3.12 4.06 -20.27
CA THR A 152 4.25 3.48 -21.02
C THR A 152 4.77 4.42 -22.10
N THR A 153 3.86 4.97 -22.92
CA THR A 153 4.22 5.88 -24.01
C THR A 153 4.74 7.21 -23.47
N ALA A 154 4.10 7.77 -22.44
CA ALA A 154 4.52 9.03 -21.83
C ALA A 154 5.91 8.92 -21.17
N ALA A 155 6.17 7.83 -20.43
CA ALA A 155 7.47 7.56 -19.82
C ALA A 155 8.57 7.38 -20.87
N GLN A 156 8.25 6.74 -22.00
CA GLN A 156 9.19 6.59 -23.11
C GLN A 156 9.50 7.93 -23.79
N ILE A 157 8.49 8.75 -24.08
CA ILE A 157 8.67 10.09 -24.68
C ILE A 157 9.53 10.94 -23.75
N ALA A 158 9.24 10.96 -22.45
CA ALA A 158 10.03 11.70 -21.48
C ALA A 158 11.49 11.22 -21.40
N SER A 159 11.71 9.91 -21.43
CA SER A 159 13.06 9.33 -21.46
C SER A 159 13.82 9.73 -22.73
N ASP A 160 13.17 9.69 -23.89
CA ASP A 160 13.78 10.07 -25.16
C ASP A 160 14.09 11.58 -25.24
N LEU A 161 13.24 12.44 -24.65
CA LEU A 161 13.51 13.88 -24.56
C LEU A 161 14.78 14.19 -23.74
N LEU A 162 15.01 13.46 -22.64
CA LEU A 162 16.24 13.58 -21.85
C LEU A 162 17.45 13.00 -22.60
N ARG A 163 17.28 11.88 -23.32
CA ARG A 163 18.34 11.33 -24.18
C ARG A 163 18.72 12.29 -25.30
N LEU A 164 17.75 12.99 -25.88
CA LEU A 164 18.00 14.03 -26.88
C LEU A 164 18.88 15.16 -26.32
N LEU A 165 18.58 15.66 -25.11
CA LEU A 165 19.44 16.66 -24.45
C LEU A 165 20.86 16.11 -24.21
N GLN A 166 20.98 14.86 -23.78
CA GLN A 166 22.27 14.21 -23.60
C GLN A 166 23.05 14.04 -24.91
N GLU A 167 22.39 13.68 -26.01
CA GLU A 167 23.01 13.59 -27.34
C GLU A 167 23.53 14.96 -27.79
N LEU A 168 22.76 16.03 -27.59
CA LEU A 168 23.18 17.41 -27.88
C LEU A 168 24.38 17.85 -27.02
N GLU A 169 24.34 17.56 -25.71
CA GLU A 169 25.44 17.87 -24.78
C GLU A 169 26.73 17.14 -25.14
N ASN A 170 26.65 15.85 -25.46
CA ASN A 170 27.80 15.04 -25.90
C ASN A 170 28.42 15.56 -27.21
N LYS A 171 27.61 16.19 -28.07
CA LYS A 171 28.05 16.83 -29.30
C LYS A 171 28.55 18.26 -29.08
N GLY A 172 28.38 18.83 -27.89
CA GLY A 172 28.78 20.19 -27.55
C GLY A 172 27.95 21.26 -28.27
N VAL A 173 26.68 20.97 -28.58
CA VAL A 173 25.81 21.86 -29.35
C VAL A 173 24.44 22.03 -28.69
N PHE A 174 23.75 23.11 -29.06
CA PHE A 174 22.37 23.41 -28.70
C PHE A 174 21.51 23.45 -29.96
N HIS A 175 20.32 22.89 -29.91
CA HIS A 175 19.33 22.95 -30.98
C HIS A 175 18.77 24.37 -31.16
N ASN A 176 18.57 25.11 -30.06
CA ASN A 176 18.06 26.49 -30.01
C ASN A 176 16.63 26.71 -30.54
N ASP A 177 15.89 25.65 -30.89
CA ASP A 177 14.52 25.76 -31.43
C ASP A 177 13.68 24.51 -31.13
N LEU A 178 13.88 23.93 -29.94
CA LEU A 178 13.31 22.63 -29.55
C LEU A 178 11.85 22.72 -29.07
N HIS A 179 11.01 23.48 -29.77
CA HIS A 179 9.58 23.54 -29.48
C HIS A 179 8.87 22.25 -29.94
N GLY A 180 7.69 21.95 -29.39
CA GLY A 180 6.98 20.68 -29.65
C GLY A 180 6.54 20.44 -31.11
N GLY A 181 6.71 21.43 -32.00
CA GLY A 181 6.47 21.26 -33.44
C GLY A 181 7.67 20.62 -34.16
N ASN A 182 8.88 20.86 -33.66
CA ASN A 182 10.14 20.32 -34.17
C ASN A 182 10.52 18.98 -33.51
N ILE A 183 9.59 18.36 -32.81
CA ILE A 183 9.78 17.06 -32.16
C ILE A 183 8.68 16.14 -32.69
N LEU A 184 9.06 15.04 -33.33
CA LEU A 184 8.14 14.05 -33.87
C LEU A 184 8.07 12.82 -32.97
N VAL A 185 6.84 12.35 -32.70
CA VAL A 185 6.55 11.08 -32.01
C VAL A 185 6.24 10.04 -33.07
N GLN A 186 7.17 9.10 -33.26
CA GLN A 186 7.09 8.03 -34.24
C GLN A 186 6.61 6.73 -33.61
N ARG A 187 5.70 6.03 -34.30
CA ARG A 187 5.32 4.64 -33.99
C ARG A 187 6.15 3.68 -34.85
N LEU A 188 6.89 2.79 -34.21
CA LEU A 188 7.70 1.77 -34.86
C LEU A 188 6.85 0.54 -35.16
N SER A 189 7.17 -0.12 -36.28
CA SER A 189 6.57 -1.38 -36.69
C SER A 189 7.16 -2.57 -35.91
N ALA A 190 6.44 -3.70 -35.89
CA ALA A 190 6.81 -4.88 -35.12
C ALA A 190 8.14 -5.55 -35.56
N ASP A 191 8.67 -5.19 -36.72
CA ASP A 191 9.98 -5.60 -37.26
C ASP A 191 11.12 -4.64 -36.86
N ARG A 192 10.81 -3.47 -36.29
CA ARG A 192 11.78 -2.40 -35.93
C ARG A 192 11.70 -2.03 -34.45
N VAL A 193 11.38 -3.00 -33.62
CA VAL A 193 11.18 -2.84 -32.17
C VAL A 193 12.50 -2.46 -31.49
N ARG A 194 12.44 -1.54 -30.52
CA ARG A 194 13.60 -1.13 -29.72
C ARG A 194 14.01 -2.27 -28.76
N GLY A 195 15.28 -2.31 -28.38
CA GLY A 195 15.81 -3.31 -27.44
C GLY A 195 15.18 -3.22 -26.05
N ASP A 196 15.49 -4.21 -25.20
CA ASP A 196 14.83 -4.45 -23.90
C ASP A 196 14.95 -3.30 -22.88
N GLU A 197 15.81 -2.31 -23.12
CA GLU A 197 15.93 -1.12 -22.27
C GLU A 197 14.82 -0.06 -22.46
N ALA A 198 13.98 -0.19 -23.48
CA ALA A 198 12.87 0.73 -23.76
C ALA A 198 11.64 0.41 -22.89
N ILE A 199 10.99 1.44 -22.34
CA ILE A 199 9.73 1.31 -21.60
C ILE A 199 8.57 1.04 -22.56
N ASP A 200 8.49 1.77 -23.69
CA ASP A 200 7.59 1.48 -24.80
C ASP A 200 8.44 1.18 -26.04
N PRO A 201 8.57 -0.10 -26.44
CA PRO A 201 9.51 -0.48 -27.46
C PRO A 201 9.04 -0.11 -28.87
N PHE A 202 7.81 0.40 -29.02
CA PHE A 202 7.21 0.84 -30.28
C PHE A 202 7.16 2.36 -30.43
N THR A 203 7.61 3.13 -29.44
CA THR A 203 7.57 4.59 -29.48
C THR A 203 8.99 5.16 -29.54
N ARG A 204 9.20 6.16 -30.39
CA ARG A 204 10.46 6.91 -30.47
C ARG A 204 10.21 8.39 -30.69
N VAL A 205 10.99 9.24 -30.02
CA VAL A 205 11.02 10.68 -30.27
C VAL A 205 12.20 11.04 -31.18
N VAL A 206 11.96 11.91 -32.17
CA VAL A 206 13.01 12.43 -33.05
C VAL A 206 12.84 13.94 -33.21
N ALA A 207 13.88 14.70 -32.91
CA ALA A 207 13.96 16.12 -33.20
C ALA A 207 14.29 16.35 -34.68
N VAL A 208 13.59 17.32 -35.27
CA VAL A 208 13.71 17.74 -36.65
C VAL A 208 14.06 19.22 -36.72
N ASP A 209 14.54 19.66 -37.88
CA ASP A 209 14.93 21.05 -38.15
C ASP A 209 16.14 21.57 -37.33
N LEU A 210 17.33 21.06 -37.67
CA LEU A 210 18.61 21.44 -37.05
C LEU A 210 19.19 22.77 -37.59
N GLY A 211 18.44 23.57 -38.36
CA GLY A 211 18.96 24.80 -39.00
C GLY A 211 19.33 25.95 -38.04
N SER A 212 19.02 25.79 -36.75
CA SER A 212 19.33 26.74 -35.67
C SER A 212 20.43 26.25 -34.72
N VAL A 213 21.02 25.08 -34.99
CA VAL A 213 22.04 24.47 -34.13
C VAL A 213 23.30 25.34 -34.05
N LEU A 214 23.80 25.56 -32.82
CA LEU A 214 25.05 26.29 -32.55
C LEU A 214 25.80 25.68 -31.36
N ASP A 215 27.08 26.02 -31.21
CA ASP A 215 27.92 25.71 -30.04
C ASP A 215 27.60 26.58 -28.81
N THR A 216 26.78 27.61 -28.98
CA THR A 216 26.38 28.57 -27.95
C THR A 216 24.85 28.60 -27.80
N SER A 217 24.39 28.59 -26.56
CA SER A 217 22.96 28.74 -26.24
C SER A 217 22.51 30.17 -26.50
N ARG A 218 21.42 30.35 -27.24
CA ARG A 218 20.85 31.69 -27.57
C ARG A 218 19.94 32.28 -26.48
N SER A 219 20.25 32.03 -25.21
CA SER A 219 19.44 32.48 -24.08
C SER A 219 19.58 34.00 -23.88
N ASP A 220 18.73 34.80 -24.52
CA ASP A 220 18.75 36.28 -24.42
C ASP A 220 17.43 36.88 -23.89
N GLU A 221 17.49 38.12 -23.38
CA GLU A 221 16.35 38.95 -22.90
C GLU A 221 15.17 39.10 -23.89
N LYS A 222 15.33 38.62 -25.13
CA LYS A 222 14.32 38.65 -26.22
C LYS A 222 13.60 37.30 -26.42
N ALA A 223 13.29 36.59 -25.33
CA ALA A 223 12.34 35.47 -25.31
C ALA A 223 12.69 34.21 -26.13
N GLN A 224 13.98 33.88 -26.31
CA GLN A 224 14.40 32.54 -26.74
C GLN A 224 14.73 31.67 -25.51
N ILE A 225 13.95 30.61 -25.36
CA ILE A 225 13.96 29.68 -24.22
C ILE A 225 14.96 28.55 -24.53
N ALA A 226 15.96 28.32 -23.67
CA ALA A 226 16.99 27.28 -23.88
C ALA A 226 16.36 25.87 -24.05
N ASP A 227 17.04 24.96 -24.74
CA ASP A 227 16.51 23.61 -25.03
C ASP A 227 16.07 22.87 -23.75
N THR A 228 16.84 23.00 -22.67
CA THR A 228 16.48 22.45 -21.36
C THR A 228 15.14 22.99 -20.86
N HIS A 229 14.86 24.28 -21.00
CA HIS A 229 13.59 24.87 -20.57
C HIS A 229 12.43 24.39 -21.44
N GLN A 230 12.64 24.22 -22.76
CA GLN A 230 11.64 23.66 -23.65
C GLN A 230 11.29 22.22 -23.24
N VAL A 231 12.32 21.39 -22.99
CA VAL A 231 12.12 20.02 -22.51
C VAL A 231 11.44 20.00 -21.16
N THR A 232 11.82 20.87 -20.21
CA THR A 232 11.13 21.03 -18.93
C THR A 232 9.64 21.33 -19.14
N ALA A 233 9.28 22.25 -20.03
CA ALA A 233 7.89 22.55 -20.34
C ALA A 233 7.16 21.35 -20.98
N HIS A 234 7.82 20.59 -21.85
CA HIS A 234 7.26 19.37 -22.44
C HIS A 234 7.02 18.28 -21.39
N LEU A 235 7.96 18.08 -20.46
CA LEU A 235 7.83 17.14 -19.34
C LEU A 235 6.66 17.52 -18.42
N MET A 236 6.52 18.81 -18.08
CA MET A 236 5.37 19.29 -17.29
C MET A 236 4.04 19.08 -18.03
N ARG A 237 3.98 19.34 -19.34
CA ARG A 237 2.78 19.08 -20.14
C ARG A 237 2.46 17.59 -20.27
N LEU A 238 3.48 16.74 -20.40
CA LEU A 238 3.32 15.28 -20.37
C LEU A 238 2.82 14.83 -19.00
N ALA A 239 3.35 15.38 -17.90
CA ALA A 239 2.84 15.10 -16.57
C ALA A 239 1.37 15.49 -16.48
N LEU A 240 0.97 16.71 -16.83
CA LEU A 240 -0.43 17.17 -16.81
C LEU A 240 -1.37 16.30 -17.66
N ARG A 241 -0.90 15.80 -18.82
CA ARG A 241 -1.64 14.86 -19.67
C ARG A 241 -1.89 13.50 -19.02
N VAL A 242 -1.01 13.12 -18.09
CA VAL A 242 -1.00 11.85 -17.36
C VAL A 242 -1.48 12.03 -15.90
N VAL A 243 -1.72 13.26 -15.45
CA VAL A 243 -2.46 13.59 -14.21
C VAL A 243 -3.94 13.82 -14.55
N PRO A 244 -4.81 12.79 -14.53
CA PRO A 244 -6.23 13.00 -14.28
C PRO A 244 -6.45 13.42 -12.82
N ASP A 245 -7.68 13.84 -12.50
CA ASP A 245 -8.18 13.99 -11.11
C ASP A 245 -7.57 12.88 -10.23
N PRO A 246 -6.91 13.21 -9.09
CA PRO A 246 -6.25 12.23 -8.22
C PRO A 246 -7.11 11.01 -7.86
N VAL A 247 -8.45 11.11 -7.97
CA VAL A 247 -9.37 10.00 -7.71
C VAL A 247 -9.72 9.16 -8.95
N THR A 248 -9.67 9.71 -10.16
CA THR A 248 -9.98 8.92 -11.38
C THR A 248 -8.73 8.40 -12.08
N ALA A 249 -7.58 9.02 -11.82
CA ALA A 249 -6.31 8.67 -12.43
C ALA A 249 -5.81 7.30 -11.97
N PRO A 250 -5.59 6.30 -12.84
CA PRO A 250 -4.90 5.07 -12.48
C PRO A 250 -3.62 5.34 -11.66
N ASP A 251 -3.41 4.64 -10.55
CA ASP A 251 -2.25 4.84 -9.65
C ASP A 251 -0.88 4.90 -10.37
N ILE A 252 -0.65 4.04 -11.38
CA ILE A 252 0.60 4.04 -12.17
C ILE A 252 0.77 5.35 -12.94
N GLU A 253 -0.30 5.88 -13.53
CA GLU A 253 -0.30 7.15 -14.28
C GLU A 253 0.01 8.30 -13.30
N TYR A 254 -0.64 8.32 -12.14
CA TYR A 254 -0.39 9.33 -11.13
C TYR A 254 1.06 9.33 -10.61
N ARG A 255 1.63 8.15 -10.33
CA ARG A 255 3.03 8.01 -9.87
C ARG A 255 4.03 8.46 -10.94
N LEU A 256 3.80 8.07 -12.19
CA LEU A 256 4.64 8.51 -13.29
C LEU A 256 4.59 10.03 -13.42
N ALA A 257 3.40 10.63 -13.34
CA ALA A 257 3.26 12.06 -13.47
C ALA A 257 3.97 12.85 -12.35
N LEU A 258 3.94 12.35 -11.10
CA LEU A 258 4.75 12.91 -10.00
C LEU A 258 6.24 12.86 -10.33
N ALA A 259 6.75 11.70 -10.77
CA ALA A 259 8.16 11.56 -11.13
C ALA A 259 8.57 12.49 -12.27
N LEU A 260 7.72 12.66 -13.29
CA LEU A 260 7.96 13.60 -14.39
C LEU A 260 7.99 15.05 -13.91
N ASN A 261 7.12 15.42 -12.97
CA ASN A 261 7.08 16.76 -12.39
C ASN A 261 8.32 17.04 -11.52
N ASP A 262 8.77 16.07 -10.72
CA ASP A 262 9.98 16.17 -9.91
C ASP A 262 11.23 16.39 -10.78
N ILE A 263 11.33 15.63 -11.89
CA ILE A 263 12.42 15.79 -12.87
C ILE A 263 12.35 17.14 -13.57
N ALA A 264 11.15 17.60 -13.94
CA ALA A 264 10.97 18.92 -14.52
C ALA A 264 11.42 20.04 -13.56
N ASN A 265 11.14 19.90 -12.26
CA ASN A 265 11.60 20.84 -11.24
C ASN A 265 13.12 20.84 -11.05
N LEU A 266 13.78 19.69 -11.17
CA LEU A 266 15.25 19.58 -11.16
C LEU A 266 15.90 20.28 -12.36
N LEU A 267 15.23 20.32 -13.51
CA LEU A 267 15.71 20.96 -14.73
C LEU A 267 15.37 22.47 -14.81
N LYS A 268 14.76 23.06 -13.76
CA LYS A 268 14.42 24.49 -13.73
C LYS A 268 15.68 25.36 -13.62
N PRO A 269 15.68 26.56 -14.26
CA PRO A 269 16.89 27.35 -14.50
C PRO A 269 17.52 27.93 -13.23
N ASP A 270 16.69 28.29 -12.25
CA ASP A 270 17.14 28.84 -10.97
C ASP A 270 18.02 27.84 -10.18
N ASN A 271 17.79 26.54 -10.42
CA ASN A 271 18.55 25.42 -9.83
C ASN A 271 19.82 25.06 -10.62
N ILE A 272 19.99 25.51 -11.87
CA ILE A 272 21.15 25.18 -12.74
C ILE A 272 22.42 25.93 -12.30
N SER A 273 22.29 26.95 -11.45
CA SER A 273 23.42 27.53 -10.71
C SER A 273 24.08 26.53 -9.75
N GLN A 274 23.41 25.41 -9.46
CA GLN A 274 23.93 24.23 -8.81
C GLN A 274 24.20 23.13 -9.86
N ARG A 275 25.32 22.42 -9.71
CA ARG A 275 25.86 21.35 -10.59
C ARG A 275 24.82 20.70 -11.54
N ASN A 276 25.03 20.80 -12.86
CA ASN A 276 24.15 20.21 -13.88
C ASN A 276 23.77 18.75 -13.53
N PRO A 277 22.47 18.40 -13.54
CA PRO A 277 22.02 17.04 -13.30
C PRO A 277 22.45 16.13 -14.45
N ASN A 278 22.89 14.92 -14.13
CA ASN A 278 23.22 13.91 -15.13
C ASN A 278 21.94 13.33 -15.74
N TYR A 279 21.74 13.51 -17.05
CA TYR A 279 20.54 13.02 -17.75
C TYR A 279 20.33 11.52 -17.63
N SER A 280 21.41 10.71 -17.56
CA SER A 280 21.30 9.27 -17.33
C SER A 280 20.63 8.95 -15.99
N ASP A 281 20.95 9.72 -14.94
CA ASP A 281 20.37 9.53 -13.60
C ASP A 281 18.89 9.95 -13.59
N LEU A 282 18.53 11.00 -14.34
CA LEU A 282 17.13 11.42 -14.52
C LEU A 282 16.31 10.37 -15.28
N ILE A 283 16.85 9.83 -16.38
CA ILE A 283 16.23 8.72 -17.15
C ILE A 283 16.07 7.49 -16.25
N PHE A 284 17.10 7.17 -15.45
CA PHE A 284 17.03 6.10 -14.46
C PHE A 284 15.94 6.38 -13.42
N GLY A 285 15.74 7.64 -13.01
CA GLY A 285 14.64 8.06 -12.15
C GLY A 285 13.25 7.77 -12.74
N ILE A 286 13.01 8.15 -14.01
CA ILE A 286 11.75 7.82 -14.72
C ILE A 286 11.53 6.32 -14.77
N LYS A 287 12.57 5.58 -15.20
CA LYS A 287 12.53 4.12 -15.29
C LYS A 287 12.25 3.50 -13.92
N SER A 288 12.91 3.97 -12.87
CA SER A 288 12.75 3.47 -11.50
C SER A 288 11.35 3.73 -10.97
N ALA A 289 10.78 4.92 -11.19
CA ALA A 289 9.41 5.21 -10.80
C ALA A 289 8.40 4.33 -11.54
N PHE A 290 8.58 4.15 -12.85
CA PHE A 290 7.74 3.27 -13.67
C PHE A 290 7.87 1.79 -13.24
N VAL A 291 9.10 1.31 -13.05
CA VAL A 291 9.41 -0.07 -12.62
C VAL A 291 8.95 -0.34 -11.20
N ALA A 292 9.07 0.61 -10.27
CA ALA A 292 8.56 0.44 -8.91
C ALA A 292 7.04 0.24 -8.91
N ALA A 293 6.32 0.97 -9.75
CA ALA A 293 4.87 0.84 -9.88
C ALA A 293 4.45 -0.45 -10.62
N THR A 294 5.24 -0.88 -11.60
CA THR A 294 4.86 -1.99 -12.50
C THR A 294 5.51 -3.33 -12.17
N SER A 295 6.65 -3.37 -11.50
CA SER A 295 7.42 -4.59 -11.18
C SER A 295 7.69 -4.70 -9.68
N PRO A 296 6.64 -4.87 -8.84
CA PRO A 296 6.73 -4.88 -7.37
C PRO A 296 7.57 -6.03 -6.78
N TRP A 297 7.95 -7.00 -7.61
CA TRP A 297 8.78 -8.16 -7.24
C TRP A 297 10.29 -7.87 -7.21
N LYS A 298 10.76 -6.74 -7.75
CA LYS A 298 12.20 -6.41 -7.75
C LYS A 298 12.74 -6.10 -6.35
N GLU A 299 14.02 -6.40 -6.19
CA GLU A 299 14.77 -6.17 -4.96
C GLU A 299 14.70 -4.70 -4.51
N PRO A 300 14.34 -4.41 -3.24
CA PRO A 300 14.51 -3.08 -2.69
C PRO A 300 16.00 -2.84 -2.38
N SER A 301 16.49 -1.65 -2.69
CA SER A 301 17.89 -1.24 -2.51
C SER A 301 18.36 -1.18 -1.04
N GLU A 302 17.45 -1.20 -0.07
CA GLU A 302 17.75 -0.86 1.34
C GLU A 302 17.55 -2.03 2.32
N GLY A 303 17.17 -3.23 1.87
CA GLY A 303 16.83 -4.35 2.76
C GLY A 303 15.58 -4.08 3.61
N LEU A 304 15.55 -4.60 4.84
CA LEU A 304 14.53 -4.27 5.85
C LEU A 304 14.91 -2.97 6.58
N ILE A 305 13.99 -2.00 6.67
CA ILE A 305 14.25 -0.71 7.31
C ILE A 305 14.31 -0.88 8.84
N ARG A 306 13.37 -1.67 9.39
CA ARG A 306 13.33 -2.09 10.79
C ARG A 306 13.36 -3.60 10.92
N PHE A 307 13.80 -4.08 12.08
CA PHE A 307 13.88 -5.52 12.34
C PHE A 307 12.50 -6.19 12.31
N GLY A 308 11.45 -5.50 12.76
CA GLY A 308 10.05 -5.95 12.71
C GLY A 308 9.34 -5.73 11.38
N ASP A 309 9.98 -5.14 10.37
CA ASP A 309 9.34 -4.87 9.09
C ASP A 309 8.82 -6.15 8.43
N SER A 310 7.81 -5.97 7.56
CA SER A 310 7.13 -7.07 6.88
C SER A 310 6.60 -8.13 7.85
N PHE A 311 6.17 -7.71 9.04
CA PHE A 311 5.44 -8.56 9.99
C PHE A 311 4.20 -9.19 9.35
N ASN A 312 3.49 -8.41 8.52
CA ASN A 312 2.45 -8.94 7.66
C ASN A 312 3.07 -9.55 6.39
N ALA A 313 3.09 -10.87 6.33
CA ALA A 313 3.58 -11.60 5.18
C ALA A 313 2.73 -11.41 3.90
N GLN A 314 1.48 -10.92 4.00
CA GLN A 314 0.62 -10.67 2.83
C GLN A 314 1.14 -9.50 1.98
N THR A 315 1.67 -8.45 2.61
CA THR A 315 2.23 -7.23 1.98
C THR A 315 3.75 -7.28 1.81
N MET A 316 4.41 -8.33 2.33
CA MET A 316 5.84 -8.54 2.16
C MET A 316 6.19 -8.64 0.66
N ARG A 317 7.31 -8.06 0.24
CA ARG A 317 7.79 -8.27 -1.14
C ARG A 317 8.19 -9.73 -1.34
N PRO A 318 7.81 -10.40 -2.46
CA PRO A 318 8.15 -11.79 -2.70
C PRO A 318 9.65 -12.09 -2.59
N TRP A 319 10.51 -11.11 -2.88
CA TRP A 319 11.96 -11.23 -2.74
C TRP A 319 12.42 -11.58 -1.31
N PHE A 320 11.81 -11.03 -0.27
CA PHE A 320 12.24 -11.33 1.10
C PHE A 320 11.93 -12.76 1.53
N VAL A 321 10.92 -13.39 0.91
CA VAL A 321 10.38 -14.69 1.33
C VAL A 321 11.44 -15.76 1.46
N PRO A 322 12.22 -16.08 0.42
CA PRO A 322 13.20 -17.14 0.51
C PRO A 322 14.43 -16.81 1.37
N ARG A 323 14.68 -15.53 1.69
CA ARG A 323 15.74 -15.13 2.64
C ARG A 323 15.29 -15.24 4.09
N LEU A 324 13.99 -15.04 4.36
CA LEU A 324 13.40 -15.01 5.70
C LEU A 324 12.73 -16.32 6.12
N LEU A 325 12.41 -17.21 5.18
CA LEU A 325 11.79 -18.49 5.50
C LEU A 325 12.82 -19.44 6.09
N VAL A 326 12.61 -19.83 7.35
CA VAL A 326 13.34 -20.93 7.99
C VAL A 326 12.53 -22.21 7.86
N ASP A 327 12.92 -23.05 6.90
CA ASP A 327 12.39 -24.41 6.73
C ASP A 327 13.52 -25.43 6.93
N PRO A 328 13.63 -26.07 8.10
CA PRO A 328 14.65 -27.08 8.35
C PRO A 328 14.57 -28.22 7.32
N ASP A 329 15.69 -28.52 6.67
CA ASP A 329 15.84 -29.60 5.68
C ASP A 329 14.89 -29.52 4.46
N ASN A 330 14.27 -28.36 4.23
CA ASN A 330 13.21 -28.13 3.23
C ASN A 330 12.02 -29.11 3.38
N GLU A 331 11.71 -29.57 4.60
CA GLU A 331 10.65 -30.53 4.87
C GLU A 331 9.25 -29.94 4.59
N TRP A 332 9.02 -28.69 4.99
CA TRP A 332 7.69 -28.06 4.92
C TRP A 332 7.35 -27.61 3.50
N THR A 333 8.33 -27.03 2.80
CA THR A 333 8.17 -26.57 1.41
C THR A 333 7.87 -27.76 0.49
N ARG A 334 8.63 -28.85 0.58
CA ARG A 334 8.36 -30.09 -0.18
C ARG A 334 6.97 -30.67 0.09
N ARG A 335 6.46 -30.53 1.32
CA ARG A 335 5.11 -31.01 1.67
C ARG A 335 4.03 -30.21 0.95
N ILE A 336 4.20 -28.90 0.82
CA ILE A 336 3.21 -28.02 0.19
C ILE A 336 3.29 -27.99 -1.34
N GLU A 337 4.45 -28.35 -1.92
CA GLU A 337 4.67 -28.56 -3.37
C GLU A 337 3.91 -29.78 -3.96
N SER A 338 3.22 -30.55 -3.13
CA SER A 338 2.44 -31.72 -3.55
C SER A 338 1.47 -31.42 -4.71
N SER A 339 1.15 -32.42 -5.53
CA SER A 339 0.36 -32.24 -6.75
C SER A 339 -1.13 -31.92 -6.50
N GLY A 340 -1.72 -32.36 -5.40
CA GLY A 340 -3.15 -32.23 -5.11
C GLY A 340 -3.54 -30.96 -4.34
N PRO A 341 -4.86 -30.69 -4.18
CA PRO A 341 -5.36 -29.66 -3.29
C PRO A 341 -4.87 -29.84 -1.86
N LEU A 342 -4.40 -28.76 -1.23
CA LEU A 342 -3.84 -28.81 0.12
C LEU A 342 -4.34 -27.64 0.96
N VAL A 343 -4.79 -27.96 2.17
CA VAL A 343 -5.16 -26.97 3.19
C VAL A 343 -4.07 -26.92 4.26
N VAL A 344 -3.40 -25.78 4.35
CA VAL A 344 -2.37 -25.49 5.36
C VAL A 344 -3.03 -24.81 6.55
N THR A 345 -2.93 -25.44 7.72
CA THR A 345 -3.51 -24.93 8.96
C THR A 345 -2.46 -24.50 9.97
N GLY A 346 -2.89 -23.72 10.94
CA GLY A 346 -2.06 -23.25 12.05
C GLY A 346 -2.58 -21.93 12.62
N MET A 347 -2.07 -21.53 13.77
CA MET A 347 -2.45 -20.26 14.40
C MET A 347 -1.93 -19.03 13.63
N ARG A 348 -2.43 -17.84 13.98
CA ARG A 348 -1.87 -16.58 13.47
C ARG A 348 -0.41 -16.41 13.89
N GLY A 349 0.40 -15.84 12.99
CA GLY A 349 1.83 -15.58 13.25
C GLY A 349 2.76 -16.79 13.13
N CYS A 350 2.25 -17.98 12.81
CA CYS A 350 3.08 -19.19 12.63
C CYS A 350 3.77 -19.30 11.25
N GLY A 351 3.65 -18.29 10.39
CA GLY A 351 4.32 -18.28 9.09
C GLY A 351 3.59 -18.99 7.94
N LYS A 352 2.28 -19.29 8.06
CA LYS A 352 1.50 -19.93 6.97
C LYS A 352 1.60 -19.18 5.64
N THR A 353 1.37 -17.87 5.68
CA THR A 353 1.47 -16.99 4.50
C THR A 353 2.88 -16.99 3.92
N MET A 354 3.92 -16.99 4.78
CA MET A 354 5.32 -17.06 4.32
C MET A 354 5.60 -18.36 3.57
N LEU A 355 5.16 -19.47 4.15
CA LEU A 355 5.32 -20.80 3.56
C LEU A 355 4.55 -20.89 2.23
N LEU A 356 3.32 -20.38 2.17
CA LEU A 356 2.54 -20.33 0.94
C LEU A 356 3.22 -19.46 -0.14
N ARG A 357 3.70 -18.27 0.23
CA ARG A 357 4.42 -17.36 -0.68
C ARG A 357 5.75 -17.90 -1.16
N ALA A 358 6.35 -18.88 -0.49
CA ALA A 358 7.57 -19.54 -0.98
C ALA A 358 7.34 -20.30 -2.29
N LEU A 359 6.10 -20.69 -2.59
CA LEU A 359 5.71 -21.27 -3.88
C LEU A 359 5.37 -20.21 -4.94
N GLN A 360 5.20 -18.94 -4.57
CA GLN A 360 4.84 -17.89 -5.51
C GLN A 360 5.94 -17.73 -6.56
N PHE A 361 5.55 -17.60 -7.83
CA PHE A 361 6.48 -17.45 -8.96
C PHE A 361 7.54 -16.37 -8.70
N HIS A 362 7.11 -15.20 -8.21
CA HIS A 362 8.03 -14.09 -7.93
C HIS A 362 9.10 -14.43 -6.89
N ALA A 363 8.74 -15.15 -5.81
CA ALA A 363 9.71 -15.56 -4.79
C ALA A 363 10.70 -16.61 -5.32
N ARG A 364 10.26 -17.49 -6.23
CA ARG A 364 11.11 -18.50 -6.87
C ARG A 364 12.08 -17.89 -7.88
N ALA A 365 11.61 -16.86 -8.58
CA ALA A 365 12.28 -16.18 -9.67
C ALA A 365 13.27 -15.08 -9.21
N SER A 366 13.19 -14.63 -7.96
CA SER A 366 14.15 -13.65 -7.43
C SER A 366 15.58 -14.22 -7.34
N SER A 367 16.57 -13.44 -7.77
CA SER A 367 18.00 -13.74 -7.72
C SER A 367 18.60 -13.44 -6.34
N PHE A 368 19.44 -14.32 -5.79
CA PHE A 368 20.16 -14.07 -4.54
C PHE A 368 21.62 -13.74 -4.80
N ASP A 369 22.02 -12.58 -4.31
CA ASP A 369 23.37 -12.02 -4.43
C ASP A 369 24.35 -12.59 -3.38
N ASP A 370 24.25 -13.88 -3.05
CA ASP A 370 25.26 -14.55 -2.21
C ASP A 370 26.45 -14.99 -3.08
N ASN A 371 27.19 -14.02 -3.67
CA ASN A 371 28.57 -14.08 -4.19
C ASN A 371 29.09 -15.40 -4.86
N GLY A 372 28.20 -16.23 -5.38
CA GLY A 372 28.52 -17.54 -5.94
C GLY A 372 28.65 -17.48 -7.47
N PRO A 373 29.63 -18.18 -8.08
CA PRO A 373 29.86 -18.17 -9.53
C PRO A 373 28.77 -18.84 -10.40
N ASP A 374 27.67 -19.32 -9.81
CA ASP A 374 26.65 -20.15 -10.48
C ASP A 374 25.33 -19.40 -10.82
N PHE A 375 25.22 -18.09 -10.60
CA PHE A 375 23.96 -17.34 -10.76
C PHE A 375 23.92 -16.49 -12.04
N THR A 376 23.55 -17.11 -13.16
CA THR A 376 23.17 -16.42 -14.42
C THR A 376 21.65 -16.43 -14.62
N PRO A 377 21.07 -15.55 -15.46
CA PRO A 377 19.64 -15.62 -15.82
C PRO A 377 19.21 -17.01 -16.29
N ASP A 378 20.08 -17.73 -17.02
CA ASP A 378 19.84 -19.10 -17.46
C ASP A 378 19.68 -20.08 -16.29
N ALA A 379 20.49 -19.96 -15.23
CA ALA A 379 20.38 -20.81 -14.05
C ALA A 379 19.03 -20.61 -13.31
N ILE A 380 18.51 -19.38 -13.30
CA ILE A 380 17.19 -19.07 -12.75
C ILE A 380 16.10 -19.71 -13.61
N LEU A 381 16.19 -19.59 -14.93
CA LEU A 381 15.24 -20.21 -15.85
C LEU A 381 15.22 -21.74 -15.72
N ASP A 382 16.38 -22.37 -15.56
CA ASP A 382 16.49 -23.82 -15.37
C ASP A 382 15.89 -24.26 -14.02
N LYS A 383 16.13 -23.50 -12.95
CA LYS A 383 15.47 -23.73 -11.65
C LYS A 383 13.94 -23.64 -11.77
N LEU A 384 13.42 -22.62 -12.45
CA LEU A 384 11.98 -22.44 -12.65
C LEU A 384 11.36 -23.58 -13.48
N LYS A 385 12.08 -24.12 -14.46
CA LYS A 385 11.66 -25.35 -15.18
C LYS A 385 11.66 -26.56 -14.26
N LEU A 386 12.68 -26.71 -13.43
CA LEU A 386 12.84 -27.85 -12.52
C LEU A 386 11.79 -27.86 -11.40
N ASP A 387 11.31 -26.68 -10.98
CA ASP A 387 10.21 -26.55 -10.02
C ASP A 387 8.95 -27.30 -10.53
N GLY A 388 8.71 -27.31 -11.85
CA GLY A 388 7.59 -28.04 -12.46
C GLY A 388 6.21 -27.44 -12.19
N TYR A 389 6.17 -26.20 -11.66
CA TYR A 389 4.93 -25.48 -11.39
C TYR A 389 5.08 -23.96 -11.52
N VAL A 390 3.95 -23.25 -11.63
CA VAL A 390 3.84 -21.78 -11.56
C VAL A 390 2.87 -21.42 -10.43
N GLY A 391 3.38 -20.82 -9.35
CA GLY A 391 2.56 -20.41 -8.21
C GLY A 391 2.03 -18.99 -8.33
N LEU A 392 0.71 -18.82 -8.27
CA LEU A 392 0.03 -17.52 -8.36
C LEU A 392 -0.64 -17.20 -7.01
N TYR A 393 -0.33 -16.05 -6.42
CA TYR A 393 -0.74 -15.71 -5.05
C TYR A 393 -1.89 -14.71 -4.99
N VAL A 394 -2.94 -15.03 -4.23
CA VAL A 394 -4.07 -14.15 -3.95
C VAL A 394 -4.40 -14.21 -2.45
N SER A 395 -4.62 -13.05 -1.83
CA SER A 395 -5.16 -12.95 -0.47
C SER A 395 -6.69 -12.99 -0.50
N CYS A 396 -7.31 -13.72 0.43
CA CYS A 396 -8.77 -13.79 0.59
C CYS A 396 -9.40 -12.42 0.88
N ASN A 397 -8.63 -11.46 1.39
CA ASN A 397 -9.09 -10.08 1.59
C ASN A 397 -9.56 -9.41 0.29
N ARG A 398 -9.06 -9.83 -0.88
CA ARG A 398 -9.52 -9.36 -2.19
C ARG A 398 -10.94 -9.82 -2.57
N LEU A 399 -11.56 -10.67 -1.75
CA LEU A 399 -12.93 -11.13 -1.95
C LEU A 399 -13.94 -10.40 -1.06
N LEU A 400 -13.48 -9.55 -0.15
CA LEU A 400 -14.36 -8.80 0.74
C LEU A 400 -14.96 -7.59 0.02
N ASP A 401 -16.23 -7.28 0.31
CA ASP A 401 -16.94 -6.13 -0.26
C ASP A 401 -16.60 -4.81 0.49
N GLY A 402 -15.94 -4.91 1.64
CA GLY A 402 -15.50 -3.80 2.46
C GLY A 402 -14.56 -4.26 3.57
N LEU A 403 -14.11 -3.32 4.41
CA LEU A 403 -13.42 -3.67 5.65
C LEU A 403 -14.40 -4.22 6.68
N GLY A 404 -13.97 -5.24 7.41
CA GLY A 404 -14.84 -5.95 8.35
C GLY A 404 -15.33 -7.28 7.78
N LYS A 405 -15.84 -8.12 8.69
CA LYS A 405 -16.52 -9.36 8.35
C LYS A 405 -17.87 -9.05 7.67
N PRO A 406 -18.17 -9.62 6.49
CA PRO A 406 -19.42 -9.36 5.80
C PRO A 406 -20.60 -10.01 6.52
N ASP A 407 -21.70 -9.26 6.66
CA ASP A 407 -22.96 -9.72 7.24
C ASP A 407 -23.66 -10.78 6.36
N GLY A 408 -23.34 -10.82 5.05
CA GLY A 408 -23.96 -11.67 4.03
C GLY A 408 -22.98 -12.57 3.26
N PRO A 409 -23.46 -13.30 2.24
CA PRO A 409 -22.59 -14.05 1.32
C PRO A 409 -21.71 -13.09 0.52
N LEU A 410 -20.54 -13.56 0.09
CA LEU A 410 -19.63 -12.77 -0.74
C LEU A 410 -20.25 -12.47 -2.10
N HIS A 411 -20.06 -11.23 -2.57
CA HIS A 411 -20.46 -10.83 -3.91
C HIS A 411 -19.51 -11.37 -4.98
N GLU A 412 -20.03 -12.20 -5.90
CA GLU A 412 -19.32 -12.76 -7.06
C GLU A 412 -17.90 -13.30 -6.79
N PRO A 413 -17.66 -14.12 -5.74
CA PRO A 413 -16.31 -14.47 -5.29
C PRO A 413 -15.50 -15.28 -6.32
N HIS A 414 -16.16 -16.13 -7.10
CA HIS A 414 -15.51 -16.93 -8.13
C HIS A 414 -15.02 -16.09 -9.31
N THR A 415 -15.82 -15.12 -9.76
CA THR A 415 -15.45 -14.18 -10.82
C THR A 415 -14.25 -13.33 -10.39
N ARG A 416 -14.29 -12.82 -9.14
CA ARG A 416 -13.18 -12.05 -8.55
C ARG A 416 -11.90 -12.86 -8.46
N LEU A 417 -11.97 -14.12 -7.97
CA LEU A 417 -10.80 -15.01 -7.92
C LEU A 417 -10.22 -15.29 -9.30
N PHE A 418 -11.06 -15.61 -10.29
CA PHE A 418 -10.61 -15.90 -11.64
C PHE A 418 -9.86 -14.71 -12.25
N LEU A 419 -10.42 -13.50 -12.15
CA LEU A 419 -9.79 -12.27 -12.62
C LEU A 419 -8.51 -11.92 -11.84
N CYS A 420 -8.49 -12.14 -10.52
CA CYS A 420 -7.28 -11.97 -9.71
C CYS A 420 -6.15 -12.89 -10.19
N TYR A 421 -6.40 -14.19 -10.37
CA TYR A 421 -5.37 -15.12 -10.85
C TYR A 421 -4.94 -14.84 -12.29
N ALA A 422 -5.87 -14.40 -13.16
CA ALA A 422 -5.51 -13.94 -14.50
C ALA A 422 -4.53 -12.76 -14.43
N ARG A 423 -4.77 -11.78 -13.56
CA ARG A 423 -3.83 -10.66 -13.31
C ARG A 423 -2.47 -11.13 -12.79
N GLU A 424 -2.44 -11.99 -11.77
CA GLU A 424 -1.17 -12.51 -11.22
C GLU A 424 -0.37 -13.29 -12.28
N SER A 425 -1.05 -13.92 -13.25
CA SER A 425 -0.41 -14.59 -14.38
C SER A 425 0.30 -13.61 -15.31
N LEU A 426 -0.30 -12.44 -15.57
CA LEU A 426 0.33 -11.38 -16.37
C LEU A 426 1.58 -10.82 -15.69
N GLN A 427 1.54 -10.69 -14.37
CA GLN A 427 2.70 -10.28 -13.57
C GLN A 427 3.81 -11.32 -13.63
N ALA A 428 3.49 -12.61 -13.50
CA ALA A 428 4.45 -13.70 -13.64
C ALA A 428 5.10 -13.71 -15.05
N LEU A 429 4.32 -13.51 -16.12
CA LEU A 429 4.84 -13.42 -17.49
C LEU A 429 5.80 -12.25 -17.67
N ARG A 430 5.49 -11.10 -17.08
CA ARG A 430 6.37 -9.92 -17.11
C ARG A 430 7.67 -10.17 -16.37
N HIS A 431 7.62 -10.76 -15.17
CA HIS A 431 8.82 -11.10 -14.41
C HIS A 431 9.66 -12.16 -15.15
N LEU A 432 9.04 -13.14 -15.81
CA LEU A 432 9.75 -14.11 -16.64
C LEU A 432 10.48 -13.43 -17.81
N ALA A 433 9.83 -12.50 -18.50
CA ALA A 433 10.44 -11.74 -19.59
C ALA A 433 11.57 -10.80 -19.11
N GLU A 434 11.49 -10.28 -17.89
CA GLU A 434 12.58 -9.51 -17.29
C GLU A 434 13.84 -10.35 -17.05
N ILE A 435 13.69 -11.65 -16.78
CA ILE A 435 14.80 -12.58 -16.54
C ILE A 435 15.40 -13.07 -17.87
N GLY A 436 14.54 -13.59 -18.76
CA GLY A 436 14.98 -14.28 -19.98
C GLY A 436 14.85 -13.48 -21.28
N GLY A 437 14.42 -12.22 -21.23
CA GLY A 437 14.06 -11.41 -22.39
C GLY A 437 12.68 -11.76 -22.98
N ARG A 438 12.24 -11.06 -24.03
CA ARG A 438 10.93 -11.36 -24.67
C ARG A 438 10.87 -12.74 -25.33
N SER A 439 12.02 -13.34 -25.65
CA SER A 439 12.14 -14.63 -26.36
C SER A 439 11.67 -15.83 -25.53
N VAL A 440 11.66 -15.75 -24.19
CA VAL A 440 11.13 -16.84 -23.35
C VAL A 440 9.60 -16.88 -23.31
N LEU A 441 8.94 -15.84 -23.83
CA LEU A 441 7.50 -15.81 -23.98
C LEU A 441 7.11 -16.28 -25.38
N ASN A 442 6.00 -17.00 -25.45
CA ASN A 442 5.39 -17.36 -26.72
C ASN A 442 5.01 -16.06 -27.48
N PRO A 443 5.30 -15.93 -28.79
CA PRO A 443 4.96 -14.74 -29.56
C PRO A 443 3.49 -14.31 -29.46
N VAL A 444 2.56 -15.24 -29.24
CA VAL A 444 1.14 -14.93 -29.08
C VAL A 444 0.74 -14.47 -27.68
N ALA A 445 1.63 -14.47 -26.68
CA ALA A 445 1.29 -14.03 -25.33
C ALA A 445 0.99 -12.52 -25.27
N PRO A 446 -0.12 -12.06 -24.65
CA PRO A 446 -1.02 -12.79 -23.74
C PRO A 446 -2.36 -13.29 -24.35
N GLN A 447 -2.46 -13.49 -25.67
CA GLN A 447 -3.72 -13.81 -26.35
C GLN A 447 -4.48 -15.04 -25.83
N PRO A 448 -3.85 -16.13 -25.36
CA PRO A 448 -4.59 -17.25 -24.75
C PRO A 448 -5.42 -16.81 -23.54
N ILE A 449 -4.88 -15.94 -22.67
CA ILE A 449 -5.58 -15.41 -21.50
C ILE A 449 -6.69 -14.45 -21.92
N VAL A 450 -6.44 -13.56 -22.90
CA VAL A 450 -7.45 -12.64 -23.47
C VAL A 450 -8.66 -13.42 -23.98
N SER A 451 -8.40 -14.44 -24.81
CA SER A 451 -9.44 -15.27 -25.43
C SER A 451 -10.28 -16.00 -24.40
N LEU A 452 -9.63 -16.51 -23.34
CA LEU A 452 -10.31 -17.19 -22.26
C LEU A 452 -11.23 -16.23 -21.47
N ILE A 453 -10.73 -15.06 -21.07
CA ILE A 453 -11.53 -14.05 -20.35
C ILE A 453 -12.76 -13.66 -21.20
N LYS A 454 -12.55 -13.39 -22.49
CA LYS A 454 -13.63 -13.04 -23.44
C LYS A 454 -14.69 -14.13 -23.58
N SER A 455 -14.30 -15.39 -23.42
CA SER A 455 -15.21 -16.54 -23.52
C SER A 455 -15.95 -16.86 -22.21
N LEU A 456 -15.32 -16.65 -21.05
CA LEU A 456 -15.85 -17.09 -19.76
C LEU A 456 -16.44 -15.97 -18.90
N VAL A 457 -16.05 -14.70 -19.13
CA VAL A 457 -16.54 -13.56 -18.35
C VAL A 457 -17.55 -12.77 -19.19
N GLY A 458 -18.81 -12.77 -18.75
CA GLY A 458 -19.88 -12.01 -19.40
C GLY A 458 -19.55 -10.51 -19.49
N ASN A 459 -19.90 -9.88 -20.62
CA ASN A 459 -19.67 -8.45 -20.89
C ASN A 459 -18.21 -7.97 -20.79
N SER A 460 -17.21 -8.86 -20.85
CA SER A 460 -15.81 -8.48 -20.71
C SER A 460 -15.38 -7.37 -21.70
N ILE A 461 -14.58 -6.42 -21.22
CA ILE A 461 -14.07 -5.28 -22.00
C ILE A 461 -12.73 -5.57 -22.73
N VAL A 462 -12.26 -6.82 -22.69
CA VAL A 462 -10.97 -7.23 -23.27
C VAL A 462 -11.05 -7.35 -24.78
N THR A 463 -9.95 -7.02 -25.48
CA THR A 463 -9.89 -7.02 -26.95
C THR A 463 -8.69 -7.79 -27.47
N ASP A 464 -8.86 -8.41 -28.63
CA ASP A 464 -7.78 -9.14 -29.30
C ASP A 464 -6.66 -8.14 -29.66
N GLY A 465 -5.41 -8.48 -29.34
CA GLY A 465 -4.25 -7.58 -29.46
C GLY A 465 -3.90 -6.77 -28.21
N ASP A 466 -4.64 -6.90 -27.09
CA ASP A 466 -4.26 -6.28 -25.82
C ASP A 466 -2.85 -6.71 -25.37
N SER A 467 -2.02 -5.75 -24.99
CA SER A 467 -0.71 -6.02 -24.37
C SER A 467 -0.86 -6.47 -22.92
N LEU A 468 0.20 -7.01 -22.31
CA LEU A 468 0.21 -7.43 -20.90
C LEU A 468 -0.30 -6.31 -19.96
N HIS A 469 0.18 -5.08 -20.16
CA HIS A 469 -0.23 -3.92 -19.35
C HIS A 469 -1.68 -3.47 -19.60
N VAL A 470 -2.12 -3.48 -20.86
CA VAL A 470 -3.49 -3.08 -21.21
C VAL A 470 -4.49 -4.09 -20.66
N LEU A 471 -4.19 -5.38 -20.77
CA LEU A 471 -5.03 -6.44 -20.23
C LEU A 471 -5.12 -6.36 -18.69
N GLU A 472 -4.00 -6.16 -18.00
CA GLU A 472 -4.00 -5.97 -16.54
C GLU A 472 -4.88 -4.78 -16.12
N ARG A 473 -4.79 -3.64 -16.82
CA ARG A 473 -5.65 -2.47 -16.57
C ARG A 473 -7.13 -2.79 -16.72
N LYS A 474 -7.51 -3.48 -17.79
CA LYS A 474 -8.91 -3.88 -18.04
C LYS A 474 -9.42 -4.88 -17.01
N ILE A 475 -8.57 -5.82 -16.57
CA ILE A 475 -8.91 -6.73 -15.46
C ILE A 475 -9.16 -5.95 -14.18
N LEU A 476 -8.32 -4.97 -13.86
CA LEU A 476 -8.52 -4.09 -12.70
C LEU A 476 -9.82 -3.28 -12.80
N GLU A 477 -10.20 -2.82 -13.98
CA GLU A 477 -11.50 -2.16 -14.20
C GLU A 477 -12.69 -3.09 -13.94
N MET A 478 -12.64 -4.33 -14.44
CA MET A 478 -13.68 -5.33 -14.14
C MET A 478 -13.75 -5.66 -12.64
N LEU A 479 -12.60 -5.82 -11.98
CA LEU A 479 -12.53 -6.06 -10.53
C LEU A 479 -13.13 -4.89 -9.73
N ARG A 480 -12.84 -3.64 -10.11
CA ARG A 480 -13.42 -2.44 -9.47
C ARG A 480 -14.94 -2.40 -9.58
N SER A 481 -15.49 -2.73 -10.74
CA SER A 481 -16.94 -2.82 -10.93
C SER A 481 -17.55 -3.86 -9.98
N LEU A 482 -16.95 -5.04 -9.87
CA LEU A 482 -17.40 -6.09 -8.94
C LEU A 482 -17.33 -5.66 -7.47
N GLU A 483 -16.25 -4.98 -7.07
CA GLU A 483 -16.08 -4.47 -5.71
C GLU A 483 -17.12 -3.39 -5.34
N SER A 484 -17.64 -2.65 -6.32
CA SER A 484 -18.73 -1.68 -6.11
C SER A 484 -20.12 -2.34 -5.93
N GLY A 485 -20.21 -3.67 -6.01
CA GLY A 485 -21.46 -4.43 -5.96
C GLY A 485 -22.15 -4.61 -7.31
N SER A 486 -21.52 -4.21 -8.42
CA SER A 486 -22.04 -4.47 -9.77
C SER A 486 -22.00 -5.97 -10.08
N SER A 487 -23.00 -6.46 -10.81
CA SER A 487 -23.05 -7.85 -11.32
C SER A 487 -22.85 -7.89 -12.84
N GLU A 488 -22.25 -6.86 -13.42
CA GLU A 488 -22.03 -6.74 -14.87
C GLU A 488 -21.15 -7.86 -15.43
N TYR A 489 -20.13 -8.25 -14.67
CA TYR A 489 -19.17 -9.29 -15.03
C TYR A 489 -19.47 -10.57 -14.25
N GLN A 490 -19.81 -11.65 -14.94
CA GLN A 490 -20.11 -12.93 -14.29
C GLN A 490 -19.37 -14.07 -14.99
N LEU A 491 -18.86 -14.99 -14.18
CA LEU A 491 -18.21 -16.18 -14.69
C LEU A 491 -19.27 -17.18 -15.18
N ALA A 492 -19.23 -17.52 -16.47
CA ALA A 492 -20.18 -18.41 -17.12
C ALA A 492 -19.96 -19.91 -16.82
N ALA A 493 -18.90 -20.26 -16.10
CA ALA A 493 -18.51 -21.65 -15.82
C ALA A 493 -18.19 -21.87 -14.34
N HIS A 494 -18.38 -23.11 -13.87
CA HIS A 494 -17.98 -23.52 -12.53
C HIS A 494 -16.45 -23.41 -12.34
N PRO A 495 -15.93 -23.06 -11.14
CA PRO A 495 -14.48 -22.96 -10.89
C PRO A 495 -13.67 -24.19 -11.30
N ALA A 496 -14.22 -25.40 -11.12
CA ALA A 496 -13.61 -26.66 -11.54
C ALA A 496 -13.38 -26.80 -13.06
N VAL A 497 -13.97 -25.93 -13.88
CA VAL A 497 -13.74 -25.85 -15.34
C VAL A 497 -12.96 -24.60 -15.70
N ALA A 498 -13.33 -23.44 -15.11
CA ALA A 498 -12.70 -22.16 -15.40
C ALA A 498 -11.22 -22.13 -14.97
N MET A 499 -10.87 -22.65 -13.80
CA MET A 499 -9.53 -22.60 -13.25
C MET A 499 -8.54 -23.52 -14.00
N PRO A 500 -8.88 -24.77 -14.37
CA PRO A 500 -8.04 -25.57 -15.26
C PRO A 500 -7.85 -24.94 -16.64
N SER A 501 -8.88 -24.29 -17.18
CA SER A 501 -8.79 -23.59 -18.46
C SER A 501 -7.84 -22.39 -18.37
N LEU A 502 -7.87 -21.66 -17.26
CA LEU A 502 -6.91 -20.59 -16.98
C LEU A 502 -5.50 -21.14 -16.88
N ALA A 503 -5.30 -22.24 -16.15
CA ALA A 503 -3.99 -22.88 -16.03
C ALA A 503 -3.40 -23.28 -17.40
N ALA A 504 -4.22 -23.85 -18.28
CA ALA A 504 -3.82 -24.17 -19.65
C ALA A 504 -3.42 -22.92 -20.43
N ALA A 505 -4.24 -21.86 -20.41
CA ALA A 505 -3.94 -20.60 -21.09
C ALA A 505 -2.65 -19.93 -20.57
N VAL A 506 -2.37 -20.03 -19.27
CA VAL A 506 -1.15 -19.48 -18.65
C VAL A 506 0.10 -20.22 -19.13
N THR A 507 0.08 -21.55 -19.09
CA THR A 507 1.23 -22.38 -19.52
C THR A 507 1.52 -22.25 -21.02
N GLU A 508 0.50 -22.00 -21.86
CA GLU A 508 0.67 -21.73 -23.29
C GLU A 508 1.40 -20.40 -23.59
N CYS A 509 1.40 -19.46 -22.65
CA CYS A 509 2.01 -18.15 -22.85
C CYS A 509 3.55 -18.15 -22.78
N ALA A 510 4.18 -19.21 -22.28
CA ALA A 510 5.64 -19.29 -22.14
C ALA A 510 6.19 -20.70 -22.27
N ASP A 511 7.22 -20.90 -23.10
CA ASP A 511 7.82 -22.21 -23.34
C ASP A 511 8.42 -22.82 -22.07
N THR A 512 8.95 -21.96 -21.18
CA THR A 512 9.49 -22.32 -19.86
C THR A 512 8.46 -23.03 -18.97
N TRP A 513 7.17 -22.82 -19.21
CA TRP A 513 6.07 -23.40 -18.42
C TRP A 513 5.41 -24.60 -19.10
N THR A 514 5.97 -25.10 -20.20
CA THR A 514 5.46 -26.28 -20.89
C THR A 514 5.46 -27.48 -19.94
N GLY A 515 4.28 -28.06 -19.71
CA GLY A 515 4.11 -29.20 -18.79
C GLY A 515 4.14 -28.84 -17.30
N ALA A 516 4.30 -27.57 -16.95
CA ALA A 516 4.21 -27.10 -15.57
C ALA A 516 2.75 -27.10 -15.10
N ARG A 517 2.55 -27.28 -13.79
CA ARG A 517 1.24 -27.16 -13.15
C ARG A 517 1.03 -25.74 -12.62
N VAL A 518 -0.18 -25.18 -12.70
CA VAL A 518 -0.47 -23.91 -12.03
C VAL A 518 -0.95 -24.16 -10.60
N LEU A 519 -0.24 -23.61 -9.61
CA LEU A 519 -0.67 -23.63 -8.21
C LEU A 519 -1.39 -22.32 -7.88
N PHE A 520 -2.69 -22.42 -7.64
CA PHE A 520 -3.50 -21.30 -7.17
C PHE A 520 -3.36 -21.19 -5.64
N LEU A 521 -2.58 -20.22 -5.19
CA LEU A 521 -2.27 -20.00 -3.79
C LEU A 521 -3.31 -19.00 -3.23
N LEU A 522 -4.16 -19.45 -2.31
CA LEU A 522 -5.21 -18.62 -1.69
C LEU A 522 -4.93 -18.49 -0.18
N ASP A 523 -4.65 -17.28 0.26
CA ASP A 523 -4.20 -17.02 1.62
C ASP A 523 -5.32 -16.52 2.54
N ASP A 524 -5.28 -16.97 3.80
CA ASP A 524 -6.09 -16.50 4.94
C ASP A 524 -7.62 -16.65 4.78
N VAL A 525 -8.06 -17.83 4.34
CA VAL A 525 -9.50 -18.18 4.29
C VAL A 525 -9.97 -18.57 5.70
N SER A 526 -10.21 -17.58 6.55
CA SER A 526 -10.48 -17.77 7.98
C SER A 526 -11.77 -17.08 8.47
N THR A 527 -12.24 -17.50 9.64
CA THR A 527 -13.43 -16.94 10.32
C THR A 527 -13.28 -15.47 10.75
N ARG A 528 -12.04 -14.95 10.72
CA ARG A 528 -11.72 -13.54 10.91
C ARG A 528 -12.35 -12.66 9.84
N HIS A 529 -12.17 -13.06 8.58
CA HIS A 529 -12.56 -12.27 7.42
C HIS A 529 -13.89 -12.72 6.84
N LEU A 530 -14.22 -14.01 6.97
CA LEU A 530 -15.39 -14.61 6.36
C LEU A 530 -16.33 -15.22 7.40
N ASN A 531 -17.63 -15.24 7.09
CA ASN A 531 -18.57 -16.06 7.84
C ASN A 531 -18.42 -17.55 7.45
N GLU A 532 -18.86 -18.44 8.34
CA GLU A 532 -18.67 -19.89 8.21
C GLU A 532 -19.29 -20.44 6.90
N ASN A 533 -20.45 -19.92 6.51
CA ASN A 533 -21.14 -20.32 5.28
C ASN A 533 -20.34 -19.94 4.02
N SER A 534 -19.77 -18.73 3.99
CA SER A 534 -18.91 -18.27 2.90
C SER A 534 -17.64 -19.12 2.79
N ILE A 535 -17.01 -19.46 3.91
CA ILE A 535 -15.84 -20.36 3.94
C ILE A 535 -16.21 -21.73 3.38
N GLN A 536 -17.29 -22.32 3.87
CA GLN A 536 -17.74 -23.64 3.43
C GLN A 536 -18.04 -23.64 1.92
N SER A 537 -18.78 -22.64 1.44
CA SER A 537 -19.14 -22.52 0.02
C SER A 537 -17.89 -22.34 -0.87
N LEU A 538 -16.97 -21.46 -0.46
CA LEU A 538 -15.76 -21.15 -1.22
C LEU A 538 -14.80 -22.34 -1.26
N LEU A 539 -14.47 -22.93 -0.11
CA LEU A 539 -13.55 -24.07 -0.09
C LEU A 539 -14.13 -25.27 -0.84
N SER A 540 -15.43 -25.53 -0.70
CA SER A 540 -16.06 -26.66 -1.39
C SER A 540 -15.98 -26.53 -2.92
N SER A 541 -16.07 -25.32 -3.48
CA SER A 541 -15.98 -25.11 -4.94
C SER A 541 -14.54 -25.18 -5.50
N LEU A 542 -13.53 -24.96 -4.64
CA LEU A 542 -12.12 -24.91 -5.02
C LEU A 542 -11.35 -26.22 -4.78
N MET A 543 -11.82 -27.09 -3.87
CA MET A 543 -11.18 -28.37 -3.54
C MET A 543 -11.49 -29.48 -4.57
N PHE A 544 -11.03 -29.32 -5.81
CA PHE A 544 -11.12 -30.33 -6.87
C PHE A 544 -9.73 -30.80 -7.33
N VAL A 545 -9.62 -32.07 -7.73
CA VAL A 545 -8.36 -32.66 -8.22
C VAL A 545 -8.24 -32.46 -9.73
N ASN A 546 -7.09 -31.95 -10.18
CA ASN A 546 -6.78 -31.79 -11.60
C ASN A 546 -5.27 -31.99 -11.86
N GLU A 547 -4.89 -32.37 -13.09
CA GLU A 547 -3.50 -32.57 -13.48
C GLU A 547 -2.78 -31.26 -13.83
N SER A 548 -3.49 -30.29 -14.40
CA SER A 548 -2.92 -29.00 -14.84
C SER A 548 -2.89 -27.93 -13.75
N CYS A 549 -3.69 -28.06 -12.68
CA CYS A 549 -3.72 -27.10 -11.59
C CYS A 549 -4.07 -27.69 -10.23
N ALA A 550 -3.73 -26.99 -9.14
CA ALA A 550 -4.18 -27.30 -7.79
C ALA A 550 -4.30 -26.05 -6.91
N PHE A 551 -5.21 -26.09 -5.93
CA PHE A 551 -5.37 -25.04 -4.92
C PHE A 551 -4.53 -25.34 -3.68
N LYS A 552 -3.80 -24.32 -3.20
CA LYS A 552 -3.07 -24.34 -1.93
C LYS A 552 -3.66 -23.25 -1.06
N VAL A 553 -4.34 -23.64 0.01
CA VAL A 553 -5.13 -22.70 0.82
C VAL A 553 -4.61 -22.65 2.24
N THR A 554 -4.45 -21.45 2.81
CA THR A 554 -4.16 -21.31 4.24
C THR A 554 -5.43 -20.95 5.01
N THR A 555 -5.58 -21.54 6.20
CA THR A 555 -6.70 -21.27 7.12
C THR A 555 -6.27 -21.50 8.57
N GLU A 556 -7.17 -21.23 9.53
CA GLU A 556 -6.95 -21.55 10.94
C GLU A 556 -7.44 -22.98 11.25
N ALA A 557 -6.80 -23.67 12.21
CA ALA A 557 -7.03 -25.09 12.46
C ALA A 557 -8.49 -25.43 12.81
N GLN A 558 -9.13 -24.56 13.58
CA GLN A 558 -10.53 -24.63 13.99
C GLN A 558 -11.52 -24.42 12.82
N THR A 559 -11.08 -23.81 11.72
CA THR A 559 -11.90 -23.64 10.51
C THR A 559 -12.15 -24.98 9.81
N LEU A 560 -11.24 -25.97 9.97
CA LEU A 560 -11.42 -27.32 9.43
C LEU A 560 -12.51 -28.15 10.15
N GLU A 561 -13.00 -27.70 11.31
CA GLU A 561 -14.14 -28.34 11.97
C GLU A 561 -15.46 -28.10 11.20
N LEU A 562 -15.46 -27.15 10.27
CA LEU A 562 -16.59 -26.93 9.37
C LEU A 562 -16.68 -28.08 8.36
N VAL A 563 -17.87 -28.68 8.24
CA VAL A 563 -18.12 -29.81 7.33
C VAL A 563 -17.97 -29.36 5.88
N LEU A 564 -16.80 -29.58 5.29
CA LEU A 564 -16.55 -29.28 3.87
C LEU A 564 -17.36 -30.23 2.97
N LYS A 565 -17.89 -29.69 1.86
CA LYS A 565 -18.62 -30.48 0.87
C LYS A 565 -17.74 -30.73 -0.37
N SER A 566 -18.06 -31.79 -1.11
CA SER A 566 -17.48 -32.04 -2.42
C SER A 566 -17.87 -30.91 -3.40
N PRO A 567 -17.15 -30.73 -4.53
CA PRO A 567 -17.43 -29.64 -5.48
C PRO A 567 -18.86 -29.55 -6.01
N GLY A 568 -19.64 -30.63 -5.96
CA GLY A 568 -21.08 -30.63 -6.28
C GLY A 568 -22.00 -30.16 -5.16
N LEU A 569 -21.46 -29.83 -3.98
CA LEU A 569 -22.17 -29.42 -2.75
C LEU A 569 -23.15 -30.47 -2.20
N VAL A 570 -23.00 -31.75 -2.58
CA VAL A 570 -23.88 -32.86 -2.18
C VAL A 570 -23.26 -33.73 -1.09
N GLU A 571 -22.05 -34.25 -1.30
CA GLU A 571 -21.38 -35.17 -0.36
C GLU A 571 -20.37 -34.43 0.53
N THR A 572 -20.02 -34.98 1.69
CA THR A 572 -18.92 -34.46 2.52
C THR A 572 -17.58 -34.75 1.87
N ALA A 573 -16.71 -33.74 1.74
CA ALA A 573 -15.35 -33.92 1.24
C ALA A 573 -14.51 -34.75 2.22
N ARG A 574 -13.67 -35.66 1.70
CA ARG A 574 -12.85 -36.58 2.50
C ARG A 574 -11.36 -36.20 2.41
N SER A 575 -10.76 -35.94 3.57
CA SER A 575 -9.30 -35.79 3.70
C SER A 575 -8.56 -37.04 3.20
N GLY A 576 -7.48 -36.85 2.44
CA GLY A 576 -6.69 -37.89 1.78
C GLY A 576 -7.29 -38.45 0.48
N ARG A 577 -8.52 -38.04 0.11
CA ARG A 577 -9.15 -38.38 -1.18
C ARG A 577 -9.36 -37.13 -2.03
N ASP A 578 -10.04 -36.13 -1.47
CA ASP A 578 -10.46 -34.92 -2.18
C ASP A 578 -9.47 -33.76 -1.96
N TYR A 579 -8.84 -33.71 -0.78
CA TYR A 579 -7.80 -32.74 -0.41
C TYR A 579 -6.89 -33.32 0.69
N ASP A 580 -5.69 -32.79 0.85
CA ASP A 580 -4.78 -33.07 1.96
C ASP A 580 -4.76 -31.92 2.98
N THR A 581 -4.30 -32.20 4.21
CA THR A 581 -4.07 -31.20 5.24
C THR A 581 -2.60 -31.18 5.70
N PHE A 582 -2.11 -29.99 6.07
CA PHE A 582 -0.81 -29.80 6.69
C PHE A 582 -0.89 -28.79 7.84
N ASP A 583 -0.73 -29.25 9.08
CA ASP A 583 -0.72 -28.40 10.27
C ASP A 583 0.69 -27.87 10.54
N LEU A 584 0.95 -26.64 10.09
CA LEU A 584 2.22 -25.96 10.27
C LEU A 584 2.48 -25.62 11.75
N ALA A 585 1.44 -25.26 12.51
CA ALA A 585 1.61 -24.91 13.92
C ALA A 585 2.07 -26.13 14.73
N SER A 586 1.48 -27.30 14.48
CA SER A 586 1.91 -28.56 15.07
C SER A 586 3.33 -28.94 14.66
N ALA A 587 3.70 -28.75 13.38
CA ALA A 587 5.06 -29.01 12.90
C ALA A 587 6.12 -28.11 13.57
N ILE A 588 5.85 -26.81 13.69
CA ILE A 588 6.70 -25.85 14.41
C ILE A 588 6.78 -26.23 15.88
N TYR A 589 5.64 -26.51 16.53
CA TYR A 589 5.59 -26.88 17.93
C TYR A 589 6.39 -28.16 18.22
N ALA A 590 6.34 -29.15 17.33
CA ALA A 590 7.15 -30.36 17.43
C ALA A 590 8.66 -30.05 17.37
N LYS A 591 9.09 -29.20 16.43
CA LYS A 591 10.50 -28.76 16.32
C LYS A 591 10.95 -27.95 17.54
N LEU A 592 10.09 -27.06 18.07
CA LEU A 592 10.36 -26.30 19.30
C LEU A 592 10.62 -27.23 20.50
N ARG A 593 10.05 -28.44 20.49
CA ARG A 593 10.15 -29.42 21.59
C ARG A 593 11.18 -30.52 21.38
N ASP A 594 11.70 -30.69 20.17
CA ASP A 594 12.65 -31.75 19.87
C ASP A 594 13.98 -31.56 20.64
N SER A 595 14.65 -32.65 20.99
CA SER A 595 15.98 -32.70 21.65
C SER A 595 16.15 -31.85 22.94
N GLN A 596 15.24 -32.00 23.92
CA GLN A 596 15.24 -31.20 25.17
C GLN A 596 15.25 -29.67 24.95
N GLY A 597 14.71 -29.19 23.81
CA GLY A 597 14.63 -27.75 23.49
C GLY A 597 15.88 -27.16 22.84
N ARG A 598 16.88 -27.97 22.45
CA ARG A 598 18.03 -27.46 21.67
C ARG A 598 17.62 -27.09 20.25
N ALA A 599 16.87 -27.96 19.57
CA ALA A 599 16.37 -27.70 18.22
C ALA A 599 15.48 -26.44 18.15
N GLY A 600 14.62 -26.23 19.15
CA GLY A 600 13.78 -25.02 19.23
C GLY A 600 14.56 -23.71 19.37
N ARG A 601 15.62 -23.70 20.18
CA ARG A 601 16.53 -22.56 20.29
C ARG A 601 17.27 -22.28 18.99
N GLU A 602 17.71 -23.33 18.30
CA GLU A 602 18.36 -23.21 16.99
C GLU A 602 17.42 -22.62 15.95
N PHE A 603 16.19 -23.10 15.91
CA PHE A 603 15.15 -22.58 15.03
C PHE A 603 14.91 -21.09 15.26
N VAL A 604 14.68 -20.67 16.50
CA VAL A 604 14.46 -19.25 16.85
C VAL A 604 15.69 -18.40 16.53
N ALA A 605 16.89 -18.86 16.86
CA ALA A 605 18.12 -18.13 16.55
C ALA A 605 18.32 -17.95 15.04
N ARG A 606 18.01 -18.97 14.22
CA ARG A 606 18.09 -18.87 12.76
C ARG A 606 17.06 -17.88 12.19
N VAL A 607 15.83 -17.87 12.71
CA VAL A 607 14.81 -16.90 12.29
C VAL A 607 15.29 -15.47 12.55
N LEU A 608 15.85 -15.21 13.74
CA LEU A 608 16.37 -13.90 14.08
C LEU A 608 17.62 -13.54 13.26
N GLN A 609 18.50 -14.51 12.98
CA GLN A 609 19.73 -14.27 12.21
C GLN A 609 19.43 -13.89 10.75
N GLN A 610 18.54 -14.63 10.08
CA GLN A 610 18.14 -14.31 8.69
C GLN A 610 17.55 -12.90 8.56
N ARG A 611 16.82 -12.44 9.59
CA ARG A 611 16.33 -11.05 9.66
C ARG A 611 17.46 -10.05 9.91
N ALA A 612 18.36 -10.36 10.85
CA ALA A 612 19.53 -9.52 11.15
C ALA A 612 20.38 -9.26 9.90
N ASP A 613 20.65 -10.29 9.11
CA ASP A 613 21.43 -10.20 7.86
C ASP A 613 20.78 -9.29 6.80
N LEU A 614 19.47 -9.06 6.92
CA LEU A 614 18.66 -8.21 6.04
C LEU A 614 18.38 -6.82 6.60
N THR A 615 18.76 -6.53 7.85
CA THR A 615 18.50 -5.26 8.52
C THR A 615 19.81 -4.49 8.70
N PRO A 616 20.11 -3.47 7.87
CA PRO A 616 21.38 -2.73 7.95
C PRO A 616 21.63 -2.05 9.31
N SER A 617 20.57 -1.74 10.05
CA SER A 617 20.62 -1.11 11.37
C SER A 617 20.82 -2.11 12.52
N HIS A 618 20.84 -3.41 12.25
CA HIS A 618 21.02 -4.44 13.27
C HIS A 618 22.45 -4.39 13.83
N PRO A 619 22.64 -4.56 15.16
CA PRO A 619 23.98 -4.56 15.76
C PRO A 619 24.87 -5.66 15.15
N HIS A 620 26.19 -5.43 15.08
CA HIS A 620 27.15 -6.38 14.50
C HIS A 620 27.37 -7.68 15.32
N TRP A 621 26.45 -8.03 16.21
CA TRP A 621 26.49 -9.22 17.06
C TRP A 621 25.34 -10.15 16.74
N THR A 622 25.56 -11.45 16.85
CA THR A 622 24.51 -12.44 16.57
C THR A 622 23.38 -12.34 17.61
N PRO A 623 22.13 -12.69 17.25
CA PRO A 623 21.02 -12.71 18.21
C PRO A 623 21.28 -13.58 19.44
N ARG A 624 22.11 -14.63 19.31
CA ARG A 624 22.55 -15.49 20.42
C ARG A 624 23.42 -14.74 21.42
N GLU A 625 24.37 -13.95 20.92
CA GLU A 625 25.25 -13.15 21.76
C GLU A 625 24.44 -12.05 22.46
N ILE A 626 23.55 -11.38 21.73
CA ILE A 626 22.65 -10.33 22.24
C ILE A 626 21.79 -10.82 23.40
N LEU A 627 21.14 -11.97 23.25
CA LEU A 627 20.22 -12.49 24.26
C LEU A 627 20.93 -13.19 25.42
N GLY A 628 22.05 -13.87 25.16
CA GLY A 628 22.58 -14.86 26.09
C GLY A 628 21.59 -16.02 26.29
N ASP A 629 21.76 -16.79 27.37
CA ASP A 629 20.85 -17.90 27.67
C ASP A 629 20.80 -18.23 29.17
N GLN A 630 19.69 -18.83 29.61
CA GLN A 630 19.54 -19.44 30.94
C GLN A 630 18.55 -20.61 30.91
N PRO A 631 18.72 -21.65 31.74
CA PRO A 631 17.78 -22.77 31.79
C PRO A 631 16.39 -22.36 32.30
N LEU A 632 15.31 -22.90 31.71
CA LEU A 632 13.93 -22.62 32.12
C LEU A 632 13.62 -23.00 33.59
N VAL A 633 14.32 -24.02 34.10
CA VAL A 633 14.19 -24.43 35.52
C VAL A 633 14.71 -23.34 36.45
N GLU A 634 15.74 -22.60 36.03
CA GLU A 634 16.30 -21.50 36.83
C GLU A 634 15.34 -20.31 36.90
N ILE A 635 14.63 -20.03 35.80
CA ILE A 635 13.53 -19.05 35.78
C ILE A 635 12.46 -19.42 36.81
N ALA A 636 12.01 -20.68 36.83
CA ALA A 636 11.01 -21.16 37.78
C ALA A 636 11.50 -21.08 39.25
N ARG A 637 12.78 -21.41 39.50
CA ARG A 637 13.39 -21.28 40.84
C ARG A 637 13.44 -19.84 41.30
N ARG A 638 13.88 -18.91 40.44
CA ARG A 638 13.93 -17.48 40.75
C ARG A 638 12.55 -16.91 41.05
N ILE A 639 11.53 -17.30 40.28
CA ILE A 639 10.13 -16.96 40.57
C ILE A 639 9.76 -17.44 41.98
N ALA A 640 10.03 -18.71 42.29
CA ALA A 640 9.66 -19.33 43.56
C ALA A 640 10.39 -18.74 44.78
N SER A 641 11.65 -18.31 44.62
CA SER A 641 12.45 -17.70 45.69
C SER A 641 12.22 -16.20 45.85
N SER A 642 11.63 -15.53 44.86
CA SER A 642 11.43 -14.07 44.84
C SER A 642 10.15 -13.66 45.57
N THR A 643 10.22 -12.58 46.36
CA THR A 643 9.02 -11.93 46.92
C THR A 643 8.39 -10.97 45.91
N GLU A 644 7.08 -10.67 46.03
CA GLU A 644 6.36 -9.79 45.10
C GLU A 644 7.01 -8.41 44.91
N ALA A 645 7.68 -7.88 45.93
CA ALA A 645 8.34 -6.57 45.89
C ALA A 645 9.83 -6.62 45.48
N SER A 646 10.40 -7.81 45.26
CA SER A 646 11.84 -7.95 45.01
C SER A 646 12.28 -7.47 43.62
N HIS A 647 13.47 -6.88 43.54
CA HIS A 647 14.10 -6.51 42.27
C HIS A 647 14.34 -7.73 41.36
N ASP A 648 14.62 -8.89 41.97
CA ASP A 648 14.86 -10.14 41.24
C ASP A 648 13.63 -10.61 40.47
N ARG A 649 12.42 -10.44 41.03
CA ARG A 649 11.15 -10.77 40.35
C ARG A 649 10.92 -9.97 39.07
N LYS A 650 11.47 -8.74 38.99
CA LYS A 650 11.36 -7.89 37.80
C LYS A 650 12.35 -8.27 36.68
N ASN A 651 13.35 -9.11 36.98
CA ASN A 651 14.46 -9.43 36.08
C ASN A 651 14.56 -10.93 35.75
N VAL A 652 13.47 -11.70 35.90
CA VAL A 652 13.49 -13.17 35.77
C VAL A 652 13.52 -13.63 34.31
N TYR A 653 12.86 -12.92 33.39
CA TYR A 653 12.69 -13.37 32.01
C TYR A 653 13.78 -12.81 31.09
N PHE A 654 14.77 -13.61 30.74
CA PHE A 654 15.81 -13.25 29.77
C PHE A 654 16.42 -14.49 29.10
N GLY A 655 17.12 -14.28 28.00
CA GLY A 655 17.84 -15.33 27.28
C GLY A 655 17.04 -16.04 26.18
N LEU A 656 17.76 -16.70 25.29
CA LEU A 656 17.20 -17.38 24.12
C LEU A 656 16.21 -18.50 24.50
N SER A 657 16.48 -19.26 25.57
CA SER A 657 15.54 -20.28 26.07
C SER A 657 14.21 -19.67 26.49
N ALA A 658 14.22 -18.52 27.18
CA ALA A 658 13.00 -17.84 27.61
C ALA A 658 12.18 -17.39 26.40
N LEU A 659 12.84 -16.80 25.40
CA LEU A 659 12.20 -16.35 24.16
C LEU A 659 11.60 -17.53 23.37
N ALA A 660 12.33 -18.64 23.25
CA ALA A 660 11.81 -19.85 22.61
C ALA A 660 10.64 -20.49 23.40
N ALA A 661 10.64 -20.38 24.73
CA ALA A 661 9.62 -21.00 25.58
C ALA A 661 8.28 -20.26 25.63
N VAL A 662 8.27 -18.95 25.35
CA VAL A 662 7.05 -18.17 25.16
C VAL A 662 6.49 -18.30 23.73
N CYS A 663 7.32 -18.72 22.77
CA CYS A 663 6.87 -19.05 21.42
C CYS A 663 6.07 -20.36 21.46
N VAL A 664 4.75 -20.28 21.35
CA VAL A 664 3.86 -21.45 21.22
C VAL A 664 3.55 -21.73 19.74
N GLY A 665 4.38 -21.24 18.81
CA GLY A 665 4.15 -21.33 17.37
C GLY A 665 3.85 -19.99 16.69
N ASP A 666 3.76 -18.89 17.44
CA ASP A 666 3.71 -17.53 16.88
C ASP A 666 5.14 -16.97 16.78
N ILE A 667 5.67 -16.93 15.56
CA ILE A 667 7.00 -16.40 15.27
C ILE A 667 6.99 -14.87 15.31
N GLY A 668 5.84 -14.25 15.04
CA GLY A 668 5.66 -12.80 15.12
C GLY A 668 5.97 -12.28 16.52
N ASP A 669 5.43 -12.93 17.56
CA ASP A 669 5.71 -12.55 18.96
C ASP A 669 7.21 -12.60 19.30
N VAL A 670 7.95 -13.58 18.75
CA VAL A 670 9.40 -13.71 18.95
C VAL A 670 10.16 -12.53 18.35
N ILE A 671 9.81 -12.14 17.13
CA ILE A 671 10.43 -11.01 16.41
C ILE A 671 10.15 -9.70 17.17
N SER A 672 8.90 -9.47 17.58
CA SER A 672 8.50 -8.24 18.27
C SER A 672 9.15 -8.10 19.65
N ILE A 673 9.25 -9.19 20.42
CA ILE A 673 9.95 -9.15 21.71
C ILE A 673 11.44 -8.87 21.49
N TYR A 674 12.08 -9.49 20.49
CA TYR A 674 13.49 -9.25 20.20
C TYR A 674 13.76 -7.81 19.75
N GLU A 675 12.92 -7.23 18.89
CA GLU A 675 13.01 -5.83 18.49
C GLU A 675 12.85 -4.87 19.69
N LEU A 676 11.94 -5.18 20.62
CA LEU A 676 11.77 -4.41 21.86
C LEU A 676 12.99 -4.52 22.79
N ILE A 677 13.70 -5.66 22.78
CA ILE A 677 14.98 -5.80 23.49
C ILE A 677 16.04 -4.89 22.86
N LEU A 678 16.14 -4.88 21.53
CA LEU A 678 17.08 -4.00 20.82
C LEU A 678 16.80 -2.53 21.13
N SER A 679 15.55 -2.09 21.00
CA SER A 679 15.17 -0.69 21.24
C SER A 679 15.45 -0.24 22.68
N ARG A 680 15.18 -1.09 23.68
CA ARG A 680 15.45 -0.79 25.10
C ARG A 680 16.93 -0.83 25.47
N SER A 681 17.73 -1.60 24.73
CA SER A 681 19.18 -1.65 24.94
C SER A 681 19.92 -0.44 24.35
N GLY A 682 19.32 0.24 23.36
CA GLY A 682 19.95 1.34 22.65
C GLY A 682 21.22 0.88 21.93
N ASN A 683 22.30 1.65 22.04
CA ASN A 683 23.59 1.26 21.51
C ASN A 683 24.21 0.14 22.35
N ILE A 684 24.21 -1.07 21.81
CA ILE A 684 24.72 -2.24 22.52
C ILE A 684 26.26 -2.20 22.54
N SER A 685 26.84 -1.93 23.71
CA SER A 685 28.29 -1.92 23.95
C SER A 685 28.80 -3.15 24.71
N THR A 686 27.91 -3.91 25.35
CA THR A 686 28.21 -5.16 26.06
C THR A 686 27.17 -6.25 25.75
N VAL A 687 27.64 -7.47 25.50
CA VAL A 687 26.80 -8.67 25.35
C VAL A 687 27.05 -9.68 26.46
N PRO A 688 26.00 -10.38 26.94
CA PRO A 688 24.58 -10.24 26.57
C PRO A 688 23.94 -8.96 27.13
N VAL A 689 22.84 -8.50 26.51
CA VAL A 689 22.03 -7.38 27.01
C VAL A 689 21.56 -7.68 28.43
N ALA A 690 21.66 -6.72 29.34
CA ALA A 690 21.39 -6.96 30.76
C ALA A 690 19.96 -7.49 31.01
N PRO A 691 19.78 -8.46 31.94
CA PRO A 691 18.49 -9.08 32.24
C PRO A 691 17.33 -8.12 32.48
N LYS A 692 17.61 -6.94 33.04
CA LYS A 692 16.62 -5.88 33.28
C LYS A 692 15.95 -5.38 32.00
N HIS A 693 16.73 -5.13 30.94
CA HIS A 693 16.17 -4.65 29.66
C HIS A 693 15.36 -5.76 28.98
N GLN A 694 15.86 -7.00 29.02
CA GLN A 694 15.16 -8.14 28.45
C GLN A 694 13.84 -8.44 29.17
N SER A 695 13.87 -8.57 30.49
CA SER A 695 12.68 -8.88 31.30
C SER A 695 11.63 -7.78 31.22
N SER A 696 12.06 -6.52 31.15
CA SER A 696 11.12 -5.42 30.93
C SER A 696 10.48 -5.44 29.55
N ALA A 697 11.18 -5.86 28.49
CA ALA A 697 10.60 -6.05 27.17
C ALA A 697 9.54 -7.18 27.17
N PHE A 698 9.85 -8.31 27.82
CA PHE A 698 8.88 -9.40 28.01
C PHE A 698 7.62 -8.94 28.74
N GLN A 699 7.77 -8.19 29.84
CA GLN A 699 6.64 -7.71 30.64
C GLN A 699 5.80 -6.66 29.91
N GLU A 700 6.42 -5.71 29.22
CA GLU A 700 5.72 -4.73 28.39
C GLU A 700 4.91 -5.42 27.28
N PHE A 701 5.49 -6.41 26.60
CA PHE A 701 4.79 -7.16 25.56
C PHE A 701 3.61 -7.98 26.13
N CYS A 702 3.73 -8.49 27.36
CA CYS A 702 2.63 -9.12 28.09
C CYS A 702 1.49 -8.12 28.39
N SER A 703 1.80 -6.94 28.93
CA SER A 703 0.81 -5.89 29.22
C SER A 703 0.04 -5.49 27.96
N ARG A 704 0.77 -5.29 26.85
CA ARG A 704 0.20 -5.01 25.53
C ARG A 704 -0.83 -6.05 25.09
N ARG A 705 -0.49 -7.35 25.15
CA ARG A 705 -1.40 -8.44 24.76
C ARG A 705 -2.61 -8.57 25.69
N LEU A 706 -2.45 -8.38 26.99
CA LEU A 706 -3.56 -8.40 27.94
C LEU A 706 -4.54 -7.24 27.72
N TYR A 707 -4.02 -6.05 27.37
CA TYR A 707 -4.85 -4.91 27.00
C TYR A 707 -5.70 -5.17 25.75
N GLN A 708 -5.10 -5.76 24.70
CA GLN A 708 -5.81 -6.17 23.48
C GLN A 708 -6.93 -7.18 23.79
N LEU A 709 -6.69 -8.15 24.67
CA LEU A 709 -7.71 -9.10 25.13
C LEU A 709 -8.85 -8.40 25.87
N SER A 710 -8.53 -7.46 26.77
CA SER A 710 -9.51 -6.66 27.51
C SER A 710 -10.46 -5.92 26.55
N ARG A 711 -9.92 -5.33 25.48
CA ARG A 711 -10.70 -4.60 24.47
C ARG A 711 -11.60 -5.50 23.61
N ARG A 712 -11.22 -6.75 23.37
CA ARG A 712 -12.03 -7.76 22.66
C ARG A 712 -13.14 -8.38 23.52
N GLY A 713 -12.99 -8.33 24.84
CA GLY A 713 -14.02 -8.74 25.79
C GLY A 713 -13.40 -9.07 27.15
N GLY A 714 -13.92 -8.46 28.22
CA GLY A 714 -13.35 -8.62 29.58
C GLY A 714 -13.23 -10.07 30.05
N LEU A 715 -14.12 -10.96 29.57
CA LEU A 715 -14.09 -12.39 29.89
C LEU A 715 -12.81 -13.09 29.39
N LEU A 716 -12.27 -12.70 28.23
CA LEU A 716 -11.06 -13.32 27.65
C LEU A 716 -9.82 -13.05 28.50
N LYS A 717 -9.69 -11.82 29.01
CA LYS A 717 -8.63 -11.45 29.96
C LYS A 717 -8.76 -12.24 31.27
N GLN A 718 -9.99 -12.41 31.78
CA GLN A 718 -10.23 -13.19 33.00
C GLN A 718 -9.81 -14.67 32.86
N PHE A 719 -10.01 -15.30 31.70
CA PHE A 719 -9.48 -16.63 31.44
C PHE A 719 -7.95 -16.68 31.50
N ALA A 720 -7.29 -15.71 30.86
CA ALA A 720 -5.84 -15.63 30.83
C ALA A 720 -5.23 -15.40 32.23
N ASP A 721 -5.77 -14.41 32.97
CA ASP A 721 -5.34 -14.09 34.33
C ASP A 721 -5.60 -15.27 35.28
N GLY A 722 -6.78 -15.89 35.20
CA GLY A 722 -7.15 -17.03 36.04
C GLY A 722 -6.29 -18.27 35.81
N PHE A 723 -5.96 -18.56 34.55
CA PHE A 723 -5.05 -19.66 34.20
C PHE A 723 -3.62 -19.38 34.70
N ALA A 724 -3.10 -18.17 34.44
CA ALA A 724 -1.76 -17.77 34.84
C ALA A 724 -1.58 -17.80 36.36
N LYS A 725 -2.56 -17.28 37.10
CA LYS A 725 -2.57 -17.29 38.57
C LYS A 725 -2.65 -18.71 39.13
N ALA A 726 -3.49 -19.59 38.56
CA ALA A 726 -3.54 -20.99 38.97
C ALA A 726 -2.20 -21.69 38.79
N SER A 727 -1.53 -21.47 37.65
CA SER A 727 -0.21 -22.03 37.40
C SER A 727 0.85 -21.47 38.34
N HIS A 728 0.86 -20.15 38.60
CA HIS A 728 1.79 -19.52 39.53
C HIS A 728 1.62 -20.08 40.96
N ASP A 729 0.38 -20.14 41.46
CA ASP A 729 0.09 -20.70 42.79
C ASP A 729 0.61 -22.13 42.95
N LEU A 730 0.43 -22.97 41.94
CA LEU A 730 0.87 -24.36 41.95
C LEU A 730 2.39 -24.49 41.84
N LEU A 731 3.04 -23.59 41.10
CA LEU A 731 4.50 -23.47 41.04
C LEU A 731 5.06 -23.17 42.43
N ILE A 732 4.56 -22.13 43.10
CA ILE A 732 4.98 -21.76 44.46
C ILE A 732 4.72 -22.91 45.45
N GLN A 733 3.53 -23.50 45.45
CA GLN A 733 3.18 -24.62 46.34
C GLN A 733 4.07 -25.84 46.11
N SER A 734 4.40 -26.15 44.86
CA SER A 734 5.25 -27.29 44.54
C SER A 734 6.70 -27.06 44.95
N ALA A 735 7.23 -25.86 44.73
CA ALA A 735 8.58 -25.48 45.17
C ALA A 735 8.73 -25.54 46.70
N GLN A 736 7.69 -25.14 47.44
CA GLN A 736 7.64 -25.25 48.90
C GLN A 736 7.57 -26.71 49.38
N ARG A 737 6.86 -27.59 48.65
CA ARG A 737 6.72 -29.02 49.02
C ARG A 737 7.93 -29.86 48.62
N ASN A 738 8.50 -29.61 47.45
CA ASN A 738 9.64 -30.32 46.91
C ASN A 738 10.46 -29.40 45.97
N PRO A 739 11.57 -28.81 46.46
CA PRO A 739 12.42 -27.93 45.67
C PRO A 739 13.01 -28.54 44.40
N ASP A 740 13.14 -29.87 44.35
CA ASP A 740 13.69 -30.60 43.20
C ASP A 740 12.66 -30.82 42.08
N ARG A 741 11.36 -30.71 42.40
CA ARG A 741 10.25 -30.89 41.45
C ARG A 741 9.24 -29.75 41.52
N ILE A 742 9.60 -28.66 40.85
CA ILE A 742 8.70 -27.54 40.56
C ILE A 742 7.71 -27.95 39.46
N ARG A 743 6.41 -27.78 39.71
CA ARG A 743 5.32 -28.03 38.77
C ARG A 743 5.02 -26.76 37.96
N ASP A 744 4.95 -26.90 36.64
CA ASP A 744 4.66 -25.83 35.69
C ASP A 744 3.53 -26.24 34.75
N TYR A 745 2.35 -25.67 34.98
CA TYR A 745 1.14 -25.97 34.21
C TYR A 745 1.00 -25.00 33.04
N ALA A 746 1.17 -25.50 31.82
CA ALA A 746 1.05 -24.67 30.61
C ALA A 746 0.11 -25.26 29.55
N SER A 747 -0.67 -26.28 29.89
CA SER A 747 -1.67 -26.87 28.99
C SER A 747 -2.90 -27.36 29.73
N ILE A 748 -4.01 -27.49 29.00
CA ILE A 748 -5.30 -27.98 29.50
C ILE A 748 -5.91 -28.95 28.49
N TYR A 749 -6.38 -30.09 28.98
CA TYR A 749 -7.10 -31.08 28.20
C TYR A 749 -8.59 -30.87 28.43
N VAL A 750 -9.33 -30.73 27.34
CA VAL A 750 -10.76 -30.48 27.38
C VAL A 750 -11.48 -31.63 26.69
N ARG A 751 -12.48 -32.20 27.38
CA ARG A 751 -13.40 -33.19 26.80
C ARG A 751 -14.82 -32.67 26.85
N VAL A 752 -15.41 -32.46 25.68
CA VAL A 752 -16.81 -32.05 25.55
C VAL A 752 -17.69 -33.29 25.67
N THR A 753 -18.28 -33.51 26.83
CA THR A 753 -19.04 -34.75 27.17
C THR A 753 -20.45 -34.52 27.68
N ALA A 754 -20.86 -33.28 27.92
CA ALA A 754 -22.19 -32.92 28.44
C ALA A 754 -22.55 -31.47 28.08
N GLY A 755 -23.83 -31.10 28.19
CA GLY A 755 -24.33 -29.73 27.95
C GLY A 755 -24.56 -29.39 26.48
N ASP A 756 -24.68 -28.09 26.19
CA ASP A 756 -24.78 -27.56 24.82
C ASP A 756 -23.40 -27.60 24.17
N THR A 757 -23.19 -28.57 23.27
CA THR A 757 -21.91 -28.83 22.63
C THR A 757 -21.52 -27.72 21.66
N ASP A 758 -22.49 -27.17 20.92
CA ASP A 758 -22.24 -26.13 19.92
C ASP A 758 -21.83 -24.82 20.60
N ARG A 759 -22.49 -24.45 21.70
CA ARG A 759 -22.11 -23.29 22.51
C ARG A 759 -20.70 -23.45 23.11
N GLN A 760 -20.39 -24.61 23.67
CA GLN A 760 -19.06 -24.86 24.26
C GLN A 760 -17.96 -24.83 23.20
N LEU A 761 -18.17 -25.46 22.04
CA LEU A 761 -17.23 -25.40 20.93
C LEU A 761 -17.03 -23.97 20.44
N LYS A 762 -18.11 -23.17 20.36
CA LYS A 762 -18.01 -21.75 20.01
C LYS A 762 -17.18 -20.95 21.01
N GLN A 763 -17.37 -21.15 22.32
CA GLN A 763 -16.57 -20.47 23.36
C GLN A 763 -15.10 -20.91 23.33
N LEU A 764 -14.82 -22.21 23.10
CA LEU A 764 -13.46 -22.72 22.95
C LEU A 764 -12.78 -22.15 21.70
N ARG A 765 -13.51 -22.03 20.58
CA ARG A 765 -13.03 -21.34 19.37
C ARG A 765 -12.72 -19.89 19.65
N GLU A 766 -13.59 -19.17 20.35
CA GLU A 766 -13.35 -17.77 20.72
C GLU A 766 -12.07 -17.59 21.54
N LEU A 767 -11.76 -18.52 22.46
CA LEU A 767 -10.50 -18.52 23.21
C LEU A 767 -9.26 -18.79 22.35
N MET A 768 -9.40 -19.61 21.30
CA MET A 768 -8.33 -19.87 20.33
C MET A 768 -8.14 -18.71 19.35
N ASP A 769 -9.24 -18.15 18.81
CA ASP A 769 -9.27 -16.98 17.92
C ASP A 769 -8.69 -15.73 18.62
N ALA A 770 -8.93 -15.61 19.93
CA ALA A 770 -8.35 -14.57 20.77
C ALA A 770 -6.86 -14.79 21.09
N GLY A 771 -6.31 -15.98 20.78
CA GLY A 771 -4.92 -16.32 21.06
C GLY A 771 -4.64 -16.63 22.52
N VAL A 772 -5.65 -16.91 23.36
CA VAL A 772 -5.43 -17.30 24.77
C VAL A 772 -4.82 -18.70 24.83
N PHE A 773 -5.36 -19.61 24.02
CA PHE A 773 -4.90 -20.99 23.90
C PHE A 773 -4.57 -21.35 22.45
N VAL A 774 -3.69 -22.33 22.31
CA VAL A 774 -3.29 -22.94 21.04
C VAL A 774 -3.75 -24.39 21.02
N LEU A 775 -4.38 -24.81 19.93
CA LEU A 775 -4.63 -26.22 19.66
C LEU A 775 -3.32 -26.93 19.26
N THR A 776 -2.85 -27.88 20.08
CA THR A 776 -1.62 -28.67 19.80
C THR A 776 -1.87 -30.16 19.58
N GLY A 777 -3.14 -30.57 19.56
CA GLY A 777 -3.57 -31.93 19.21
C GLY A 777 -5.03 -31.94 18.76
N GLY A 778 -5.26 -32.35 17.51
CA GLY A 778 -6.58 -32.44 16.90
C GLY A 778 -7.31 -33.76 17.17
N PRO A 779 -8.55 -33.90 16.68
CA PRO A 779 -9.40 -35.09 16.84
C PRO A 779 -8.84 -36.36 16.18
N ASP A 780 -7.82 -36.27 15.33
CA ASP A 780 -7.17 -37.41 14.65
C ASP A 780 -6.21 -38.23 15.55
N ALA A 781 -6.20 -37.96 16.86
CA ALA A 781 -5.52 -38.81 17.84
C ALA A 781 -6.46 -39.76 18.63
N PRO A 782 -7.37 -40.57 18.03
CA PRO A 782 -7.89 -41.73 18.71
C PRO A 782 -6.97 -42.91 18.39
N ARG A 783 -6.06 -43.25 19.32
CA ARG A 783 -5.77 -44.69 19.50
C ARG A 783 -6.98 -45.31 20.19
N THR A 784 -8.05 -45.56 19.44
CA THR A 784 -9.20 -46.34 19.89
C THR A 784 -8.80 -47.82 19.95
N LYS A 785 -8.27 -48.24 21.09
CA LYS A 785 -8.47 -49.61 21.59
C LYS A 785 -9.74 -49.64 22.46
N ALA A 786 -10.88 -49.23 21.91
CA ALA A 786 -12.18 -49.49 22.50
C ALA A 786 -13.23 -49.48 21.38
N ARG A 787 -13.91 -50.60 21.22
CA ARG A 787 -15.14 -50.72 20.44
C ARG A 787 -16.25 -50.10 21.28
N ASP A 788 -16.49 -48.80 21.13
CA ASP A 788 -17.81 -48.22 21.31
C ASP A 788 -17.83 -46.85 20.62
N SER A 789 -18.91 -46.64 19.90
CA SER A 789 -19.17 -45.56 18.96
C SER A 789 -19.66 -44.29 19.68
N ASP A 790 -18.76 -43.33 19.86
CA ASP A 790 -19.05 -41.89 19.78
C ASP A 790 -17.71 -41.13 19.66
N PRO A 791 -17.52 -40.22 18.70
CA PRO A 791 -16.30 -39.43 18.60
C PRO A 791 -16.27 -38.41 19.75
N LEU A 792 -15.68 -38.82 20.89
CA LEU A 792 -15.38 -37.90 21.99
C LEU A 792 -14.41 -36.84 21.48
N ALA A 793 -14.89 -35.61 21.29
CA ALA A 793 -14.06 -34.47 20.92
C ALA A 793 -13.13 -34.11 22.10
N GLN A 794 -11.90 -34.63 22.07
CA GLN A 794 -10.85 -34.34 23.03
C GLN A 794 -9.89 -33.32 22.42
N TYR A 795 -9.75 -32.18 23.08
CA TYR A 795 -8.88 -31.09 22.65
C TYR A 795 -7.69 -30.95 23.60
N THR A 796 -6.49 -30.77 23.03
CA THR A 796 -5.31 -30.36 23.79
C THR A 796 -5.02 -28.89 23.52
N LEU A 797 -5.21 -28.06 24.54
CA LEU A 797 -5.01 -26.62 24.48
C LEU A 797 -3.75 -26.25 25.25
N THR A 798 -2.82 -25.55 24.60
CA THR A 798 -1.61 -25.02 25.22
C THR A 798 -1.79 -23.53 25.51
N PHE A 799 -1.54 -23.11 26.75
CA PHE A 799 -1.67 -21.71 27.14
C PHE A 799 -0.52 -20.88 26.55
N ARG A 800 -0.83 -19.71 25.99
CA ARG A 800 0.19 -18.74 25.61
C ARG A 800 0.83 -18.14 26.87
N LYS A 801 1.93 -18.73 27.34
CA LYS A 801 2.64 -18.32 28.57
C LYS A 801 3.00 -16.83 28.61
N LEU A 802 3.15 -16.20 27.44
CA LEU A 802 3.31 -14.76 27.30
C LEU A 802 2.24 -13.96 28.06
N LEU A 803 0.99 -14.42 28.07
CA LEU A 803 -0.12 -13.75 28.77
C LEU A 803 -0.04 -13.87 30.30
N GLY A 804 0.81 -14.76 30.81
CA GLY A 804 0.97 -14.99 32.25
C GLY A 804 2.23 -14.38 32.84
N LEU A 805 3.04 -13.63 32.07
CA LEU A 805 4.32 -13.11 32.55
C LEU A 805 4.15 -12.10 33.69
N SER A 806 3.10 -11.28 33.63
CA SER A 806 2.71 -10.34 34.70
C SER A 806 2.37 -11.06 36.01
N SER A 807 1.80 -12.26 35.91
CA SER A 807 1.48 -13.16 37.05
C SER A 807 2.66 -14.03 37.49
N ALA A 808 3.87 -13.78 36.98
CA ALA A 808 5.06 -14.57 37.29
C ALA A 808 4.89 -16.09 36.99
N ILE A 809 4.34 -16.44 35.83
CA ILE A 809 4.22 -17.84 35.40
C ILE A 809 5.58 -18.48 35.06
N GLY A 810 5.76 -19.77 35.38
CA GLY A 810 6.90 -20.54 34.92
C GLY A 810 6.90 -20.74 33.39
N LEU A 811 8.09 -20.85 32.80
CA LEU A 811 8.25 -21.02 31.35
C LEU A 811 8.46 -22.48 30.92
N SER A 812 8.60 -23.42 31.85
CA SER A 812 8.66 -24.83 31.48
C SER A 812 7.26 -25.38 31.16
N GLN A 813 7.19 -26.60 30.63
CA GLN A 813 5.93 -27.19 30.19
C GLN A 813 5.94 -28.69 30.50
N ARG A 814 5.70 -29.02 31.78
CA ARG A 814 5.75 -30.39 32.31
C ARG A 814 4.38 -30.90 32.76
N ASP A 815 3.50 -30.00 33.18
CA ASP A 815 2.21 -30.34 33.79
C ASP A 815 1.03 -29.80 32.98
N ARG A 816 -0.15 -30.39 33.20
CA ARG A 816 -1.39 -30.07 32.48
C ARG A 816 -2.62 -30.14 33.38
N PHE A 817 -3.61 -29.30 33.10
CA PHE A 817 -4.95 -29.39 33.67
C PHE A 817 -5.82 -30.33 32.82
N GLU A 818 -6.87 -30.90 33.42
CA GLU A 818 -7.86 -31.73 32.71
C GLU A 818 -9.28 -31.29 33.14
N LEU A 819 -10.13 -30.94 32.17
CA LEU A 819 -11.53 -30.54 32.37
C LEU A 819 -12.47 -31.38 31.50
N SER A 820 -13.60 -31.79 32.07
CA SER A 820 -14.67 -32.50 31.37
C SER A 820 -16.01 -32.35 32.10
N GLY A 821 -17.11 -32.63 31.39
CA GLY A 821 -18.47 -32.58 31.95
C GLY A 821 -18.81 -31.24 32.60
N GLN A 822 -19.35 -31.27 33.82
CA GLN A 822 -19.81 -30.06 34.52
C GLN A 822 -18.69 -29.06 34.84
N ASN A 823 -17.47 -29.53 35.08
CA ASN A 823 -16.33 -28.66 35.37
C ASN A 823 -15.91 -27.81 34.16
N LEU A 824 -16.10 -28.33 32.94
CA LEU A 824 -15.84 -27.58 31.71
C LEU A 824 -16.90 -26.48 31.54
N ILE A 825 -18.18 -26.82 31.76
CA ILE A 825 -19.29 -25.88 31.68
C ILE A 825 -19.08 -24.74 32.69
N GLU A 826 -18.81 -25.08 33.95
CA GLU A 826 -18.56 -24.10 35.02
C GLU A 826 -17.36 -23.20 34.68
N TRP A 827 -16.29 -23.75 34.12
CA TRP A 827 -15.13 -22.96 33.70
C TRP A 827 -15.46 -21.99 32.57
N LEU A 828 -16.23 -22.43 31.56
CA LEU A 828 -16.60 -21.60 30.41
C LEU A 828 -17.63 -20.51 30.74
N ASP A 829 -18.53 -20.76 31.69
CA ASP A 829 -19.58 -19.81 32.09
C ASP A 829 -19.11 -18.82 33.18
N HIS A 830 -18.08 -19.16 33.97
CA HIS A 830 -17.59 -18.36 35.10
C HIS A 830 -16.07 -18.10 35.05
N PRO A 831 -15.57 -17.33 34.07
CA PRO A 831 -14.14 -17.02 33.95
C PRO A 831 -13.54 -16.27 35.14
N GLU A 832 -14.34 -15.52 35.89
CA GLU A 832 -13.92 -14.75 37.07
C GLU A 832 -13.38 -15.62 38.22
N ILE A 833 -13.81 -16.89 38.29
CA ILE A 833 -13.36 -17.88 39.28
C ILE A 833 -12.50 -18.99 38.67
N SER A 834 -11.98 -18.79 37.45
CA SER A 834 -11.15 -19.76 36.71
C SER A 834 -10.00 -20.34 37.56
N THR A 835 -9.35 -19.52 38.39
CA THR A 835 -8.25 -19.95 39.28
C THR A 835 -8.67 -21.07 40.23
N GLU A 836 -9.85 -20.95 40.84
CA GLU A 836 -10.36 -21.88 41.84
C GLU A 836 -10.78 -23.20 41.20
N ILE A 837 -11.46 -23.12 40.05
CA ILE A 837 -11.92 -24.29 39.29
C ILE A 837 -10.74 -25.16 38.86
N LEU A 838 -9.68 -24.55 38.31
CA LEU A 838 -8.49 -25.27 37.85
C LEU A 838 -7.76 -25.97 39.00
N LYS A 839 -7.62 -25.31 40.15
CA LYS A 839 -6.98 -25.89 41.35
C LYS A 839 -7.82 -27.01 41.97
N ARG A 840 -9.16 -26.86 42.02
CA ARG A 840 -10.10 -27.86 42.55
C ARG A 840 -10.05 -29.18 41.79
N ASN A 841 -9.93 -29.13 40.46
CA ASN A 841 -9.89 -30.31 39.60
C ASN A 841 -8.59 -31.14 39.73
N LEU A 842 -7.51 -30.55 40.24
CA LEU A 842 -6.29 -31.30 40.56
C LEU A 842 -6.42 -32.04 41.91
N ALA A 843 -7.17 -31.49 42.86
CA ALA A 843 -7.35 -32.08 44.20
C ALA A 843 -8.25 -33.33 44.20
N THR A 844 -9.14 -33.44 43.22
CA THR A 844 -10.00 -34.63 43.02
C THR A 844 -9.26 -35.80 42.36
N THR A 845 -8.02 -35.58 41.91
CA THR A 845 -7.22 -36.57 41.19
C THR A 845 -5.88 -36.81 41.91
N SER A 846 -5.81 -37.73 42.87
CA SER A 846 -4.55 -38.24 43.45
C SER A 846 -4.79 -39.58 44.18
N PRO A 847 -3.81 -40.53 44.23
CA PRO A 847 -2.76 -40.84 43.27
C PRO A 847 -2.64 -42.36 42.98
N SER A 848 -2.29 -42.73 41.75
CA SER A 848 -1.65 -44.02 41.46
C SER A 848 -0.33 -43.74 40.77
N GLU A 849 0.75 -43.79 41.55
CA GLU A 849 2.11 -43.66 41.07
C GLU A 849 2.48 -44.87 40.20
N VAL A 850 2.73 -44.65 38.91
CA VAL A 850 3.50 -45.59 38.10
C VAL A 850 4.84 -44.94 37.79
N ALA A 851 5.87 -45.46 38.44
CA ALA A 851 7.25 -45.03 38.32
C ALA A 851 7.86 -45.45 36.97
N HIS A 852 8.58 -44.53 36.33
CA HIS A 852 9.64 -44.87 35.37
C HIS A 852 10.90 -44.08 35.73
N PRO A 853 12.06 -44.72 35.91
CA PRO A 853 13.26 -44.04 36.39
C PRO A 853 14.07 -43.45 35.22
N ARG A 854 14.64 -42.26 35.40
CA ARG A 854 15.80 -41.79 34.65
C ARG A 854 16.81 -41.11 35.57
N SER A 855 18.05 -41.57 35.42
CA SER A 855 19.28 -41.14 36.08
C SER A 855 19.77 -39.78 35.60
N SER A 856 20.39 -39.03 36.51
CA SER A 856 21.23 -37.85 36.22
C SER A 856 22.49 -37.90 37.09
N PRO A 857 23.69 -37.56 36.58
CA PRO A 857 24.85 -37.25 37.40
C PRO A 857 24.94 -35.75 37.72
N GLN A 858 25.27 -35.45 38.97
CA GLN A 858 25.58 -34.15 39.56
C GLN A 858 26.96 -33.62 39.13
N ALA A 859 27.15 -32.30 39.20
CA ALA A 859 28.41 -31.70 39.65
C ALA A 859 28.17 -30.27 40.20
N ASP A 860 28.59 -30.08 41.45
CA ASP A 860 28.67 -28.82 42.22
C ASP A 860 29.91 -27.98 41.83
N GLY A 861 29.83 -26.66 42.07
CA GLY A 861 31.01 -25.77 42.18
C GLY A 861 30.64 -24.28 42.34
N PRO A 862 31.33 -23.48 43.18
CA PRO A 862 30.73 -22.38 43.94
C PRO A 862 30.91 -20.95 43.38
N VAL A 863 30.04 -20.07 43.87
CA VAL A 863 29.93 -18.60 43.71
C VAL A 863 31.04 -17.85 44.48
N PRO A 864 31.38 -16.61 44.09
CA PRO A 864 31.48 -15.55 45.10
C PRO A 864 30.83 -14.19 44.73
N ASP A 865 30.63 -13.41 45.79
CA ASP A 865 29.71 -12.29 46.03
C ASP A 865 30.08 -10.89 45.50
N LEU A 866 29.01 -10.14 45.20
CA LEU A 866 28.61 -8.74 45.48
C LEU A 866 29.64 -7.63 45.83
N THR A 867 29.43 -6.45 45.19
CA THR A 867 29.16 -5.09 45.79
C THR A 867 28.68 -4.16 44.64
N LEU A 868 27.58 -3.39 44.61
CA LEU A 868 26.89 -2.37 45.47
C LEU A 868 27.65 -1.02 45.60
N PHE A 869 27.34 -0.02 44.73
CA PHE A 869 26.67 1.28 45.07
C PHE A 869 26.75 2.37 43.96
N ASP A 870 25.58 2.94 43.67
CA ASP A 870 25.16 4.32 43.31
C ASP A 870 25.98 5.26 42.39
N SER A 871 25.32 5.75 41.33
CA SER A 871 24.88 7.16 41.24
C SER A 871 23.99 7.40 40.00
N PHE A 872 22.88 8.09 40.22
CA PHE A 872 21.92 8.53 39.20
C PHE A 872 22.34 9.88 38.63
N GLU A 873 22.47 9.98 37.32
CA GLU A 873 22.38 11.25 36.59
C GLU A 873 21.40 11.09 35.41
N THR A 874 20.37 11.91 35.47
CA THR A 874 19.43 12.25 34.40
C THR A 874 20.18 12.83 33.20
N ASP A 875 19.94 12.32 31.99
CA ASP A 875 19.61 13.21 30.87
C ASP A 875 19.21 12.54 29.55
N SER A 876 18.25 13.21 28.91
CA SER A 876 18.10 13.47 27.47
C SER A 876 17.84 12.32 26.47
N GLN A 877 16.70 12.47 25.80
CA GLN A 877 16.27 11.74 24.61
C GLN A 877 17.32 11.83 23.48
N PRO A 878 17.71 10.71 22.84
CA PRO A 878 18.52 10.76 21.65
C PRO A 878 17.63 11.15 20.46
N THR A 879 17.74 12.42 20.07
CA THR A 879 17.32 12.89 18.75
C THR A 879 18.24 12.25 17.70
N PHE A 880 17.70 11.31 16.93
CA PHE A 880 18.40 10.78 15.76
C PHE A 880 18.53 11.89 14.72
N LYS A 881 19.77 12.36 14.51
CA LYS A 881 20.14 13.19 13.35
C LYS A 881 20.19 12.30 12.11
N SER A 882 19.23 12.47 11.21
CA SER A 882 19.26 11.88 9.87
C SER A 882 20.36 12.54 9.04
N GLY A 883 21.53 11.89 9.00
CA GLY A 883 22.65 12.24 8.14
C GLY A 883 22.40 11.91 6.67
N SER A 884 21.40 12.56 6.07
CA SER A 884 21.17 12.63 4.61
C SER A 884 20.12 13.69 4.22
N SER A 885 19.45 14.30 5.21
CA SER A 885 18.28 15.19 4.98
C SER A 885 18.59 16.53 4.30
N GLY A 886 19.85 16.99 4.32
CA GLY A 886 20.21 18.33 3.86
C GLY A 886 20.06 18.57 2.34
N ARG A 887 20.07 17.53 1.51
CA ARG A 887 19.89 17.67 0.05
C ARG A 887 18.47 17.36 -0.45
N VAL A 888 17.65 16.71 0.39
CA VAL A 888 16.31 16.26 0.00
C VAL A 888 15.22 17.26 0.43
N LEU A 889 15.52 18.13 1.40
CA LEU A 889 14.54 19.09 1.93
C LEU A 889 14.21 20.26 1.00
N GLU A 890 15.12 20.66 0.11
CA GLU A 890 14.93 21.84 -0.76
C GLU A 890 14.17 21.54 -2.08
N LEU A 891 13.81 20.27 -2.33
CA LEU A 891 13.25 19.81 -3.62
C LEU A 891 11.73 19.56 -3.62
N ARG A 892 10.98 19.96 -2.57
CA ARG A 892 9.62 19.46 -2.31
C ARG A 892 8.51 20.54 -2.31
N GLU A 893 8.23 21.08 -3.49
CA GLU A 893 7.00 21.84 -3.78
C GLU A 893 6.27 21.30 -5.04
N ALA A 894 6.18 19.98 -5.18
CA ALA A 894 5.69 19.36 -6.42
C ALA A 894 4.16 19.32 -6.56
N VAL A 895 3.40 19.37 -5.46
CA VAL A 895 1.92 19.34 -5.50
C VAL A 895 1.34 20.49 -4.67
N PRO A 896 0.66 21.46 -5.31
CA PRO A 896 0.06 22.57 -4.58
C PRO A 896 -1.18 22.10 -3.81
N LEU A 897 -1.21 22.39 -2.50
CA LEU A 897 -2.37 22.14 -1.64
C LEU A 897 -3.32 23.34 -1.66
N PRO A 898 -4.61 23.15 -1.33
CA PRO A 898 -5.51 24.26 -1.09
C PRO A 898 -4.99 25.20 0.01
N ALA A 899 -4.97 26.50 -0.28
CA ALA A 899 -4.66 27.54 0.68
C ALA A 899 -5.81 27.71 1.67
N VAL A 900 -5.49 27.97 2.94
CA VAL A 900 -6.46 28.20 4.02
C VAL A 900 -6.34 29.66 4.47
N THR A 901 -7.45 30.39 4.48
CA THR A 901 -7.52 31.78 4.96
C THR A 901 -8.66 31.90 5.96
N GLU A 902 -8.37 32.45 7.15
CA GLU A 902 -9.41 32.76 8.13
C GLU A 902 -10.16 34.03 7.71
N LEU A 903 -11.48 34.00 7.83
CA LEU A 903 -12.39 35.08 7.47
C LEU A 903 -13.20 35.52 8.69
N ASP A 904 -13.56 36.80 8.70
CA ASP A 904 -14.63 37.25 9.58
C ASP A 904 -15.99 36.79 9.01
N LEU A 905 -16.93 36.39 9.87
CA LEU A 905 -18.27 35.97 9.41
C LEU A 905 -18.99 37.03 8.56
N SER A 906 -18.71 38.31 8.80
CA SER A 906 -19.26 39.42 8.01
C SER A 906 -18.80 39.41 6.55
N ASP A 907 -17.66 38.78 6.24
CA ASP A 907 -17.12 38.70 4.88
C ASP A 907 -17.97 37.82 3.97
N LEU A 908 -18.84 36.96 4.52
CA LEU A 908 -19.77 36.14 3.73
C LEU A 908 -20.71 37.02 2.87
N ASN A 909 -21.10 38.20 3.36
CA ASN A 909 -21.91 39.15 2.60
C ASN A 909 -21.18 39.70 1.36
N SER A 910 -19.86 39.88 1.45
CA SER A 910 -19.07 40.42 0.34
C SER A 910 -18.78 39.34 -0.71
N LEU A 911 -18.53 38.10 -0.27
CA LEU A 911 -18.25 36.94 -1.10
C LEU A 911 -19.48 36.44 -1.89
N LYS A 912 -20.68 36.76 -1.43
CA LYS A 912 -21.97 36.38 -2.03
C LYS A 912 -22.01 34.90 -2.45
N PRO A 913 -21.82 33.95 -1.51
CA PRO A 913 -22.03 32.54 -1.80
C PRO A 913 -23.46 32.30 -2.30
N ALA A 914 -23.73 31.17 -2.95
CA ALA A 914 -25.08 30.91 -3.49
C ALA A 914 -25.89 29.93 -2.64
N TYR A 915 -25.23 28.97 -1.99
CA TYR A 915 -25.91 27.92 -1.25
C TYR A 915 -25.20 27.56 0.06
N LEU A 916 -25.97 27.02 0.99
CA LEU A 916 -25.54 26.55 2.31
C LEU A 916 -25.68 25.03 2.39
N VAL A 917 -24.67 24.37 2.95
CA VAL A 917 -24.73 22.96 3.32
C VAL A 917 -24.60 22.85 4.83
N THR A 918 -25.62 22.32 5.50
CA THR A 918 -25.67 22.20 6.96
C THR A 918 -26.42 20.94 7.40
N ALA A 919 -26.61 20.75 8.70
CA ALA A 919 -27.27 19.60 9.31
C ALA A 919 -28.47 20.01 10.14
N LEU A 920 -29.48 19.12 10.20
CA LEU A 920 -30.44 19.10 11.30
C LEU A 920 -29.77 18.43 12.50
N GLY A 921 -28.87 19.18 13.16
CA GLY A 921 -28.02 18.70 14.24
C GLY A 921 -28.74 18.63 15.60
N PHE A 922 -28.31 17.70 16.45
CA PHE A 922 -28.89 17.53 17.79
C PHE A 922 -28.24 18.41 18.87
N GLU A 923 -27.14 19.11 18.57
CA GLU A 923 -26.39 19.96 19.51
C GLU A 923 -26.88 21.41 19.49
N GLU A 924 -26.88 22.09 20.64
CA GLU A 924 -27.27 23.51 20.75
C GLU A 924 -26.42 24.42 19.84
N ARG A 925 -25.11 24.18 19.78
CA ARG A 925 -24.20 24.95 18.91
C ARG A 925 -24.51 24.83 17.43
N ALA A 926 -25.16 23.75 16.97
CA ALA A 926 -25.55 23.62 15.56
C ALA A 926 -26.68 24.60 15.20
N LEU A 927 -27.64 24.79 16.11
CA LEU A 927 -28.69 25.80 15.97
C LEU A 927 -28.11 27.21 15.97
N GLU A 928 -27.24 27.50 16.93
CA GLU A 928 -26.63 28.82 17.04
C GLU A 928 -25.67 29.12 15.87
N SER A 929 -24.94 28.13 15.36
CA SER A 929 -24.13 28.28 14.15
C SER A 929 -24.99 28.65 12.94
N THR A 930 -26.09 27.91 12.71
CA THR A 930 -27.03 28.20 11.61
C THR A 930 -27.59 29.61 11.73
N ARG A 931 -27.97 30.05 12.94
CA ARG A 931 -28.44 31.41 13.21
C ARG A 931 -27.39 32.47 12.85
N ARG A 932 -26.14 32.28 13.28
CA ARG A 932 -25.02 33.21 13.00
C ARG A 932 -24.69 33.28 11.51
N VAL A 933 -24.75 32.15 10.79
CA VAL A 933 -24.53 32.11 9.33
C VAL A 933 -25.64 32.88 8.61
N LEU A 934 -26.92 32.61 8.91
CA LEU A 934 -28.04 33.28 8.24
C LEU A 934 -28.11 34.78 8.52
N ALA A 935 -27.59 35.24 9.67
CA ALA A 935 -27.48 36.66 9.98
C ALA A 935 -26.45 37.40 9.09
N ASN A 936 -25.47 36.67 8.53
CA ASN A 936 -24.38 37.22 7.72
C ASN A 936 -24.46 36.86 6.23
N PHE A 937 -25.34 35.95 5.83
CA PHE A 937 -25.58 35.58 4.43
C PHE A 937 -26.90 34.80 4.27
N LEU A 938 -27.72 35.17 3.28
CA LEU A 938 -28.97 34.48 2.96
C LEU A 938 -28.81 33.56 1.73
N PRO A 939 -28.83 32.23 1.89
CA PRO A 939 -28.63 31.28 0.80
C PRO A 939 -29.83 31.16 -0.14
N GLN A 940 -29.60 31.05 -1.44
CA GLN A 940 -30.66 30.76 -2.42
C GLN A 940 -31.15 29.31 -2.29
N ASP A 941 -30.21 28.39 -2.12
CA ASP A 941 -30.45 26.96 -1.93
C ASP A 941 -29.78 26.49 -0.64
N THR A 942 -30.45 25.63 0.12
CA THR A 942 -29.88 25.00 1.31
C THR A 942 -30.02 23.50 1.23
N ILE A 943 -28.91 22.77 1.42
CA ILE A 943 -28.92 21.32 1.58
C ILE A 943 -28.75 21.01 3.07
N THR A 944 -29.74 20.33 3.64
CA THR A 944 -29.71 19.87 5.03
C THR A 944 -29.56 18.36 5.11
N VAL A 945 -28.74 17.89 6.05
CA VAL A 945 -28.60 16.47 6.36
C VAL A 945 -29.40 16.14 7.60
N SER A 946 -30.31 15.16 7.51
CA SER A 946 -31.04 14.65 8.67
C SER A 946 -30.36 13.42 9.27
N TYR A 947 -30.23 13.38 10.60
CA TYR A 947 -29.70 12.26 11.36
C TYR A 947 -30.78 11.62 12.24
N PRO A 948 -30.62 10.35 12.67
CA PRO A 948 -31.59 9.69 13.55
C PRO A 948 -31.84 10.39 14.90
N LEU A 949 -30.83 11.09 15.42
CA LEU A 949 -30.96 11.90 16.64
C LEU A 949 -31.38 13.33 16.24
N ASN A 950 -32.63 13.70 16.56
CA ASN A 950 -33.21 14.97 16.13
C ASN A 950 -32.70 16.19 16.93
N GLY A 951 -32.68 16.13 18.27
CA GLY A 951 -32.30 17.26 19.15
C GLY A 951 -32.89 18.61 18.71
N PHE A 952 -32.03 19.59 18.38
CA PHE A 952 -32.42 20.93 17.89
C PHE A 952 -32.80 20.97 16.39
N GLY A 953 -32.84 19.84 15.70
CA GLY A 953 -33.09 19.73 14.26
C GLY A 953 -34.40 20.36 13.79
N SER A 954 -35.48 20.27 14.57
CA SER A 954 -36.75 20.93 14.26
C SER A 954 -36.65 22.46 14.26
N GLN A 955 -35.92 23.03 15.24
CA GLN A 955 -35.71 24.48 15.33
C GLN A 955 -34.79 24.99 14.22
N ILE A 956 -33.80 24.18 13.81
CA ILE A 956 -32.94 24.48 12.65
C ILE A 956 -33.79 24.49 11.38
N ALA A 957 -34.69 23.52 11.21
CA ALA A 957 -35.58 23.46 10.05
C ALA A 957 -36.54 24.66 9.98
N GLU A 958 -37.09 25.10 11.12
CA GLU A 958 -37.91 26.32 11.23
C GLU A 958 -37.12 27.56 10.81
N LEU A 959 -35.92 27.74 11.39
CA LEU A 959 -35.04 28.88 11.10
C LEU A 959 -34.63 28.94 9.62
N LEU A 960 -34.40 27.78 8.98
CA LEU A 960 -34.13 27.71 7.54
C LEU A 960 -35.37 28.00 6.68
N ALA A 961 -36.55 27.58 7.11
CA ALA A 961 -37.80 27.88 6.39
C ALA A 961 -38.11 29.39 6.40
N GLU A 962 -37.78 30.09 7.49
CA GLU A 962 -37.93 31.55 7.62
C GLU A 962 -36.98 32.34 6.68
N SER A 963 -35.85 31.74 6.29
CA SER A 963 -34.79 32.40 5.50
C SER A 963 -35.11 32.60 4.01
N SER A 964 -36.30 32.20 3.54
CA SER A 964 -36.69 32.19 2.12
C SER A 964 -35.80 31.34 1.20
N SER A 965 -34.92 30.50 1.76
CA SER A 965 -34.06 29.57 1.01
C SER A 965 -34.84 28.36 0.51
N ARG A 966 -34.47 27.81 -0.66
CA ARG A 966 -34.99 26.51 -1.11
C ARG A 966 -34.27 25.40 -0.37
N VAL A 967 -34.92 24.82 0.63
CA VAL A 967 -34.35 23.76 1.48
C VAL A 967 -34.60 22.38 0.89
N ARG A 968 -33.54 21.59 0.73
CA ARG A 968 -33.59 20.15 0.40
C ARG A 968 -32.95 19.34 1.52
N THR A 969 -33.74 18.45 2.12
CA THR A 969 -33.25 17.52 3.14
C THR A 969 -32.83 16.19 2.52
N VAL A 970 -31.66 15.69 2.92
CA VAL A 970 -31.13 14.37 2.52
C VAL A 970 -30.89 13.53 3.78
N ALA A 971 -31.33 12.26 3.75
CA ALA A 971 -31.07 11.33 4.84
C ALA A 971 -29.58 10.96 4.88
N SER A 972 -28.98 10.88 6.08
CA SER A 972 -27.54 10.60 6.24
C SER A 972 -27.05 9.30 5.56
N ALA A 973 -27.94 8.34 5.32
CA ALA A 973 -27.64 7.09 4.62
C ALA A 973 -27.45 7.28 3.10
N ASP A 974 -28.21 8.19 2.47
CA ASP A 974 -28.33 8.31 1.02
C ASP A 974 -27.35 9.32 0.39
N VAL A 975 -26.64 10.07 1.24
CA VAL A 975 -25.81 11.22 0.83
C VAL A 975 -24.77 10.88 -0.22
N ILE A 976 -24.02 9.77 -0.06
CA ILE A 976 -22.88 9.45 -0.97
C ILE A 976 -23.37 9.29 -2.42
N ASN A 977 -24.61 8.84 -2.60
CA ASN A 977 -25.18 8.52 -3.91
C ASN A 977 -25.91 9.71 -4.56
N THR A 978 -25.99 10.85 -3.87
CA THR A 978 -26.75 12.00 -4.38
C THR A 978 -25.87 13.00 -5.12
N ASP A 979 -26.09 13.10 -6.43
CA ASP A 979 -25.46 14.12 -7.29
C ASP A 979 -26.14 15.51 -7.18
N SER A 980 -26.69 15.81 -6.01
CA SER A 980 -27.70 16.85 -5.79
C SER A 980 -27.15 18.25 -5.50
N MET A 981 -25.85 18.48 -5.62
CA MET A 981 -25.25 19.79 -5.34
C MET A 981 -25.55 20.79 -6.48
N PRO A 982 -25.98 22.04 -6.20
CA PRO A 982 -26.30 23.05 -7.22
C PRO A 982 -25.12 23.34 -8.17
N ARG A 983 -25.37 23.73 -9.43
CA ARG A 983 -24.29 23.97 -10.42
C ARG A 983 -23.63 25.36 -10.25
N SER A 984 -22.29 25.34 -10.13
CA SER A 984 -21.31 26.44 -10.30
C SER A 984 -21.53 27.75 -9.51
N SER A 985 -21.14 27.76 -8.23
CA SER A 985 -21.06 28.96 -7.39
C SER A 985 -20.39 28.65 -6.05
N LEU A 986 -19.77 29.65 -5.40
CA LEU A 986 -19.18 29.48 -4.06
C LEU A 986 -20.22 28.94 -3.05
N GLY A 987 -19.88 27.85 -2.37
CA GLY A 987 -20.70 27.24 -1.32
C GLY A 987 -20.16 27.50 0.07
N VAL A 988 -21.07 27.56 1.05
CA VAL A 988 -20.74 27.54 2.49
C VAL A 988 -21.09 26.17 3.06
N VAL A 989 -20.15 25.54 3.76
CA VAL A 989 -20.34 24.28 4.47
C VAL A 989 -20.23 24.53 5.97
N ASP A 990 -21.36 24.55 6.67
CA ASP A 990 -21.38 24.59 8.13
C ASP A 990 -21.18 23.18 8.69
N ILE A 991 -19.96 22.92 9.16
CA ILE A 991 -19.55 21.61 9.65
C ILE A 991 -20.02 21.33 11.09
N THR A 992 -20.60 22.32 11.77
CA THR A 992 -20.91 22.26 13.21
C THR A 992 -21.85 21.11 13.55
N GLY A 993 -22.88 20.87 12.74
CA GLY A 993 -23.80 19.73 12.92
C GLY A 993 -23.52 18.52 12.01
N LEU A 994 -22.58 18.63 11.08
CA LEU A 994 -22.31 17.58 10.09
C LEU A 994 -21.44 16.44 10.64
N SER A 995 -21.68 15.22 10.15
CA SER A 995 -20.82 14.05 10.36
C SER A 995 -19.54 14.15 9.53
N LYS A 996 -18.42 13.58 10.02
CA LYS A 996 -17.12 13.62 9.31
C LYS A 996 -17.18 13.04 7.90
N LYS A 997 -17.95 11.96 7.72
CA LYS A 997 -18.25 11.35 6.41
C LYS A 997 -18.83 12.38 5.42
N PHE A 998 -19.81 13.15 5.86
CA PHE A 998 -20.44 14.17 5.03
C PHE A 998 -19.51 15.37 4.81
N ILE A 999 -18.84 15.84 5.86
CA ILE A 999 -17.86 16.93 5.79
C ILE A 999 -16.83 16.61 4.70
N TYR A 1000 -16.29 15.39 4.73
CA TYR A 1000 -15.31 14.93 3.76
C TYR A 1000 -15.85 14.98 2.34
N HIS A 1001 -17.03 14.40 2.10
CA HIS A 1001 -17.66 14.39 0.78
C HIS A 1001 -17.96 15.80 0.25
N ALA A 1002 -18.59 16.65 1.07
CA ALA A 1002 -19.01 17.99 0.67
C ALA A 1002 -17.82 18.91 0.38
N VAL A 1003 -16.86 19.03 1.31
CA VAL A 1003 -15.68 19.89 1.13
C VAL A 1003 -14.90 19.46 -0.10
N ARG A 1004 -14.63 18.16 -0.25
CA ARG A 1004 -13.91 17.61 -1.40
C ARG A 1004 -14.63 17.91 -2.72
N LYS A 1005 -15.93 17.59 -2.82
CA LYS A 1005 -16.72 17.78 -4.04
C LYS A 1005 -16.79 19.24 -4.46
N LEU A 1006 -16.95 20.16 -3.49
CA LEU A 1006 -17.02 21.59 -3.77
C LEU A 1006 -15.66 22.17 -4.15
N LEU A 1007 -14.57 21.76 -3.50
CA LEU A 1007 -13.23 22.18 -3.90
C LEU A 1007 -12.86 21.72 -5.31
N ILE A 1008 -13.17 20.47 -5.68
CA ILE A 1008 -12.89 19.96 -7.04
C ILE A 1008 -13.68 20.75 -8.09
N ARG A 1009 -14.97 21.00 -7.83
CA ARG A 1009 -15.87 21.64 -8.79
C ARG A 1009 -15.66 23.15 -8.89
N ASP A 1010 -15.62 23.83 -7.76
CA ASP A 1010 -15.65 25.29 -7.68
C ASP A 1010 -14.26 25.90 -7.45
N ARG A 1011 -13.22 25.08 -7.21
CA ARG A 1011 -11.86 25.47 -6.78
C ARG A 1011 -11.80 26.23 -5.45
N LYS A 1012 -12.94 26.54 -4.82
CA LYS A 1012 -13.04 27.24 -3.54
C LYS A 1012 -14.28 26.85 -2.73
N VAL A 1013 -14.17 26.86 -1.41
CA VAL A 1013 -15.29 26.61 -0.49
C VAL A 1013 -15.08 27.39 0.82
N VAL A 1014 -16.16 27.88 1.42
CA VAL A 1014 -16.10 28.42 2.79
C VAL A 1014 -16.60 27.37 3.77
N VAL A 1015 -15.81 27.11 4.81
CA VAL A 1015 -16.14 26.20 5.90
C VAL A 1015 -16.44 27.01 7.15
N VAL A 1016 -17.58 26.75 7.79
CA VAL A 1016 -17.96 27.39 9.05
C VAL A 1016 -17.97 26.35 10.17
N TYR A 1017 -17.39 26.70 11.32
CA TYR A 1017 -17.31 25.83 12.49
C TYR A 1017 -17.57 26.63 13.77
N THR A 1018 -18.46 26.12 14.63
CA THR A 1018 -18.72 26.68 15.96
C THR A 1018 -18.21 25.74 17.07
N GLU A 1019 -17.43 26.30 17.98
CA GLU A 1019 -16.91 25.61 19.16
C GLU A 1019 -17.99 25.32 20.21
N ALA A 1020 -17.69 24.43 21.15
CA ALA A 1020 -18.50 24.19 22.34
C ALA A 1020 -17.78 24.76 23.59
N ASP A 1021 -18.54 25.13 24.62
CA ASP A 1021 -17.96 25.59 25.89
C ASP A 1021 -17.34 24.43 26.67
N ARG A 1022 -17.95 23.24 26.57
CA ARG A 1022 -17.50 22.02 27.24
C ARG A 1022 -17.46 20.85 26.27
N TYR A 1023 -16.35 20.12 26.31
CA TYR A 1023 -16.17 18.93 25.49
C TYR A 1023 -16.04 17.68 26.37
N TYR A 1024 -16.71 16.59 25.97
CA TYR A 1024 -16.61 15.30 26.64
C TYR A 1024 -15.50 14.40 26.02
N PRO A 1025 -14.74 13.62 26.82
CA PRO A 1025 -14.71 13.59 28.29
C PRO A 1025 -14.24 14.92 28.87
N LEU A 1026 -14.71 15.29 30.07
CA LEU A 1026 -14.35 16.56 30.72
C LEU A 1026 -12.88 16.54 31.16
N ASP A 1027 -12.20 17.68 31.09
CA ASP A 1027 -10.79 17.78 31.50
C ASP A 1027 -10.57 17.39 32.98
N GLU A 1028 -11.52 17.74 33.86
CA GLU A 1028 -11.50 17.39 35.28
C GLU A 1028 -11.53 15.87 35.51
N ASP A 1029 -12.41 15.16 34.78
CA ASP A 1029 -12.53 13.71 34.85
C ASP A 1029 -11.24 13.03 34.36
N VAL A 1030 -10.69 13.52 33.24
CA VAL A 1030 -9.46 12.97 32.64
C VAL A 1030 -8.26 13.16 33.57
N ALA A 1031 -8.08 14.36 34.12
CA ALA A 1031 -6.98 14.65 35.05
C ALA A 1031 -7.02 13.70 36.27
N SER A 1032 -8.21 13.50 36.86
CA SER A 1032 -8.37 12.63 38.03
C SER A 1032 -7.89 11.19 37.81
N ARG A 1033 -8.06 10.66 36.59
CA ARG A 1033 -7.68 9.29 36.22
C ARG A 1033 -6.22 9.16 35.80
N LEU A 1034 -5.69 10.18 35.13
CA LEU A 1034 -4.29 10.18 34.73
C LEU A 1034 -3.34 10.30 35.93
N ASP A 1035 -3.75 10.98 37.00
CA ASP A 1035 -2.97 11.16 38.23
C ASP A 1035 -2.96 9.91 39.15
N THR A 1036 -3.96 9.03 39.04
CA THR A 1036 -4.12 7.85 39.92
C THR A 1036 -3.41 6.59 39.39
N ALA A 1037 -2.93 6.59 38.15
CA ALA A 1037 -2.41 5.41 37.47
C ALA A 1037 -0.86 5.32 37.45
N GLN A 1038 -0.34 4.08 37.54
CA GLN A 1038 1.10 3.74 37.63
C GLN A 1038 1.92 4.08 36.37
N ASP A 1039 3.25 3.88 36.44
CA ASP A 1039 4.30 4.20 35.44
C ASP A 1039 4.13 3.61 34.00
N ASP A 1040 3.08 2.84 33.68
CA ASP A 1040 2.88 2.19 32.38
C ASP A 1040 1.71 2.82 31.58
N ASP A 1041 1.97 3.17 30.31
CA ASP A 1041 1.02 3.88 29.44
C ASP A 1041 -0.28 3.07 29.20
N TYR A 1042 -0.22 1.73 29.13
CA TYR A 1042 -1.41 0.88 28.96
C TYR A 1042 -2.33 0.91 30.18
N ALA A 1043 -1.75 0.83 31.40
CA ALA A 1043 -2.51 0.86 32.64
C ALA A 1043 -3.19 2.23 32.83
N ARG A 1044 -2.50 3.31 32.48
CA ARG A 1044 -3.05 4.68 32.49
C ARG A 1044 -4.22 4.81 31.52
N LEU A 1045 -4.13 4.22 30.33
CA LEU A 1045 -5.21 4.24 29.36
C LEU A 1045 -6.40 3.36 29.79
N GLU A 1046 -6.14 2.20 30.40
CA GLU A 1046 -7.18 1.31 30.96
C GLU A 1046 -7.98 2.02 32.07
N ALA A 1047 -7.31 2.81 32.93
CA ALA A 1047 -7.96 3.59 33.99
C ALA A 1047 -8.94 4.67 33.49
N CYS A 1048 -8.84 5.05 32.21
CA CYS A 1048 -9.75 5.99 31.57
C CYS A 1048 -10.93 5.31 30.85
N GLN A 1049 -10.98 3.98 30.69
CA GLN A 1049 -11.93 3.32 29.78
C GLN A 1049 -13.41 3.65 30.01
N ASP A 1050 -13.82 3.85 31.26
CA ASP A 1050 -15.20 4.14 31.66
C ASP A 1050 -15.67 5.56 31.33
N ILE A 1051 -14.73 6.49 31.12
CA ILE A 1051 -15.01 7.90 30.74
C ILE A 1051 -14.85 8.15 29.23
N LEU A 1052 -14.43 7.16 28.45
CA LEU A 1052 -14.25 7.30 26.99
C LEU A 1052 -15.54 7.12 26.18
N THR A 1053 -16.61 6.63 26.80
CA THR A 1053 -17.79 6.17 26.05
C THR A 1053 -18.70 7.34 25.67
N GLY A 1054 -18.70 7.77 24.42
CA GLY A 1054 -19.80 8.57 23.82
C GLY A 1054 -20.39 7.90 22.59
N GLU A 1055 -19.98 6.66 22.34
CA GLU A 1055 -20.21 5.87 21.15
C GLU A 1055 -20.40 4.43 21.58
N VAL A 1056 -21.24 3.70 20.85
CA VAL A 1056 -21.52 2.29 21.14
C VAL A 1056 -21.05 1.44 19.98
N ARG A 1057 -20.33 0.36 20.32
CA ARG A 1057 -19.85 -0.69 19.42
C ARG A 1057 -21.01 -1.63 18.99
N PRO A 1058 -20.87 -2.43 17.92
CA PRO A 1058 -19.72 -2.54 17.01
C PRO A 1058 -19.56 -1.30 16.11
N TYR A 1059 -18.34 -1.09 15.63
CA TYR A 1059 -18.05 -0.08 14.62
C TYR A 1059 -18.22 -0.66 13.21
N ARG A 1060 -18.68 0.16 12.27
CA ARG A 1060 -18.71 -0.14 10.84
C ARG A 1060 -17.64 0.67 10.11
N PHE A 1061 -16.91 0.05 9.20
CA PHE A 1061 -15.85 0.70 8.42
C PHE A 1061 -16.39 1.11 7.06
N VAL A 1062 -16.55 2.42 6.85
CA VAL A 1062 -17.10 2.98 5.63
C VAL A 1062 -15.95 3.51 4.77
N ALA A 1063 -15.72 2.87 3.61
CA ALA A 1063 -14.87 3.39 2.55
C ALA A 1063 -15.52 4.62 1.92
N LEU A 1064 -14.75 5.70 1.74
CA LEU A 1064 -15.23 6.94 1.11
C LEU A 1064 -14.73 7.11 -0.32
N HIS A 1065 -13.70 6.35 -0.72
CA HIS A 1065 -13.18 6.28 -2.09
C HIS A 1065 -13.48 4.90 -2.69
N GLU A 1066 -13.60 4.85 -4.02
CA GLU A 1066 -13.62 3.59 -4.74
C GLU A 1066 -12.27 2.86 -4.56
N PRO A 1067 -12.26 1.54 -4.39
CA PRO A 1067 -11.03 0.77 -4.27
C PRO A 1067 -10.25 0.84 -5.59
N GLU A 1068 -9.02 1.32 -5.55
CA GLU A 1068 -8.19 1.48 -6.76
C GLU A 1068 -6.82 0.79 -6.64
N VAL A 1069 -6.67 -0.12 -5.68
CA VAL A 1069 -5.36 -0.37 -5.08
C VAL A 1069 -4.85 -1.78 -5.32
N ASP A 1070 -3.58 -1.86 -5.71
CA ASP A 1070 -2.85 -3.12 -5.61
C ASP A 1070 -2.61 -3.49 -4.14
N ASP A 1071 -3.46 -4.36 -3.61
CA ASP A 1071 -3.36 -4.90 -2.25
C ASP A 1071 -2.04 -5.62 -1.94
N GLY A 1072 -1.25 -5.97 -2.96
CA GLY A 1072 0.09 -6.54 -2.79
C GLY A 1072 1.15 -5.52 -2.39
N ARG A 1073 0.87 -4.22 -2.46
CA ARG A 1073 1.79 -3.14 -2.07
C ARG A 1073 1.64 -2.78 -0.60
N ARG A 1074 2.75 -2.29 -0.03
CA ARG A 1074 2.79 -1.78 1.34
C ARG A 1074 1.82 -0.61 1.51
N ARG A 1075 1.25 -0.46 2.69
CA ARG A 1075 0.24 0.56 2.99
C ARG A 1075 0.66 1.44 4.14
N VAL A 1076 0.38 2.73 4.00
CA VAL A 1076 0.50 3.70 5.09
C VAL A 1076 -0.88 4.22 5.46
N LEU A 1077 -1.14 4.36 6.76
CA LEU A 1077 -2.29 5.08 7.27
C LEU A 1077 -1.85 6.41 7.87
N VAL A 1078 -2.45 7.51 7.43
CA VAL A 1078 -2.44 8.76 8.20
C VAL A 1078 -3.75 8.90 8.96
N ALA A 1079 -3.67 8.95 10.28
CA ALA A 1079 -4.83 9.10 11.15
C ALA A 1079 -4.54 10.09 12.27
N THR A 1080 -5.57 10.58 12.93
CA THR A 1080 -5.41 11.54 14.02
C THR A 1080 -5.87 10.92 15.33
N SER A 1081 -5.10 11.11 16.41
CA SER A 1081 -5.53 10.68 17.73
C SER A 1081 -6.52 11.69 18.34
N SER A 1082 -7.40 11.19 19.22
CA SER A 1082 -8.30 12.04 19.99
C SER A 1082 -8.54 11.41 21.36
N ALA A 1083 -9.08 12.19 22.31
CA ALA A 1083 -9.45 11.64 23.61
C ALA A 1083 -10.40 10.43 23.48
N LYS A 1084 -11.32 10.45 22.49
CA LYS A 1084 -12.18 9.32 22.11
C LYS A 1084 -11.47 8.41 21.08
N HIS A 1085 -10.41 7.74 21.50
CA HIS A 1085 -9.47 7.01 20.64
C HIS A 1085 -9.96 5.67 20.08
N GLU A 1086 -11.12 5.19 20.51
CA GLU A 1086 -11.65 3.87 20.11
C GLU A 1086 -11.82 3.69 18.60
N ARG A 1087 -12.10 4.76 17.85
CA ARG A 1087 -12.15 4.71 16.38
C ARG A 1087 -10.78 4.42 15.76
N LEU A 1088 -9.72 5.02 16.28
CA LEU A 1088 -8.35 4.80 15.81
C LEU A 1088 -7.94 3.36 16.06
N PHE A 1089 -8.14 2.88 17.29
CA PHE A 1089 -7.75 1.51 17.66
C PHE A 1089 -8.55 0.47 16.89
N SER A 1090 -9.87 0.67 16.74
CA SER A 1090 -10.71 -0.25 15.96
C SER A 1090 -10.26 -0.32 14.49
N LEU A 1091 -9.82 0.79 13.89
CA LEU A 1091 -9.30 0.81 12.53
C LEU A 1091 -7.97 0.05 12.39
N LEU A 1092 -7.06 0.22 13.36
CA LEU A 1092 -5.77 -0.47 13.40
C LEU A 1092 -5.91 -1.97 13.70
N GLU A 1093 -6.98 -2.39 14.37
CA GLU A 1093 -7.28 -3.80 14.63
C GLU A 1093 -7.89 -4.52 13.42
N GLU A 1094 -8.74 -3.82 12.67
CA GLU A 1094 -9.44 -4.39 11.52
C GLU A 1094 -8.55 -4.49 10.28
N ARG A 1095 -7.68 -3.49 10.06
CA ARG A 1095 -6.78 -3.44 8.90
C ARG A 1095 -5.33 -3.32 9.36
N ASP A 1096 -4.51 -4.26 8.88
CA ASP A 1096 -3.06 -4.22 9.11
C ASP A 1096 -2.41 -3.20 8.15
N TYR A 1097 -1.52 -2.36 8.67
CA TYR A 1097 -0.73 -1.37 7.90
C TYR A 1097 0.77 -1.60 8.10
N ASP A 1098 1.56 -1.34 7.05
CA ASP A 1098 3.02 -1.44 7.11
C ASP A 1098 3.63 -0.21 7.79
N HIS A 1099 2.99 0.96 7.67
CA HIS A 1099 3.31 2.15 8.44
C HIS A 1099 2.06 2.92 8.89
N VAL A 1100 2.12 3.61 10.01
CA VAL A 1100 1.06 4.47 10.53
C VAL A 1100 1.66 5.80 10.96
N GLU A 1101 1.15 6.91 10.43
CA GLU A 1101 1.47 8.24 10.95
C GLU A 1101 0.29 8.78 11.74
N ILE A 1102 0.49 8.95 13.04
CA ILE A 1102 -0.53 9.45 13.96
C ILE A 1102 -0.28 10.94 14.21
N LEU A 1103 -1.21 11.76 13.72
CA LEU A 1103 -1.27 13.18 14.07
C LEU A 1103 -1.87 13.30 15.47
N ALA A 1104 -1.07 13.75 16.44
CA ALA A 1104 -1.49 13.90 17.83
C ALA A 1104 -1.48 15.39 18.22
N PRO A 1105 -2.39 15.82 19.12
CA PRO A 1105 -2.43 17.21 19.55
C PRO A 1105 -1.14 17.58 20.32
N SER A 1106 -0.61 18.77 20.05
CA SER A 1106 0.59 19.32 20.72
C SER A 1106 0.29 20.09 22.02
N GLY A 1107 -0.99 20.26 22.35
CA GLY A 1107 -1.42 21.01 23.54
C GLY A 1107 -1.25 20.25 24.85
N VAL A 1108 -1.52 20.94 25.96
CA VAL A 1108 -1.26 20.46 27.33
C VAL A 1108 -2.53 20.19 28.14
N SER A 1109 -3.73 20.39 27.58
CA SER A 1109 -4.97 20.09 28.30
C SER A 1109 -5.08 18.60 28.63
N PRO A 1110 -5.74 18.20 29.73
CA PRO A 1110 -5.90 16.79 30.09
C PRO A 1110 -6.44 15.91 28.94
N ARG A 1111 -7.43 16.40 28.16
CA ARG A 1111 -7.93 15.69 26.97
C ARG A 1111 -6.89 15.53 25.87
N GLU A 1112 -6.04 16.54 25.64
CA GLU A 1112 -4.94 16.44 24.66
C GLU A 1112 -3.85 15.48 25.16
N GLN A 1113 -3.54 15.49 26.46
CA GLN A 1113 -2.63 14.53 27.06
C GLN A 1113 -3.15 13.08 26.93
N LEU A 1114 -4.46 12.86 27.11
CA LEU A 1114 -5.09 11.56 26.89
C LEU A 1114 -5.06 11.15 25.41
N ALA A 1115 -5.26 12.09 24.48
CA ALA A 1115 -5.12 11.83 23.04
C ALA A 1115 -3.67 11.48 22.65
N LEU A 1116 -2.67 12.13 23.27
CA LEU A 1116 -1.26 11.80 23.08
C LEU A 1116 -0.90 10.45 23.71
N LEU A 1117 -1.43 10.14 24.90
CA LEU A 1117 -1.30 8.81 25.52
C LEU A 1117 -1.86 7.71 24.62
N ALA A 1118 -3.06 7.92 24.06
CA ALA A 1118 -3.65 7.00 23.10
C ALA A 1118 -2.80 6.86 21.83
N ALA A 1119 -2.20 7.95 21.33
CA ALA A 1119 -1.27 7.88 20.19
C ALA A 1119 -0.03 7.03 20.52
N ARG A 1120 0.55 7.17 21.73
CA ARG A 1120 1.69 6.36 22.18
C ARG A 1120 1.34 4.88 22.27
N VAL A 1121 0.18 4.55 22.85
CA VAL A 1121 -0.31 3.18 22.92
C VAL A 1121 -0.54 2.60 21.51
N ALA A 1122 -1.22 3.32 20.61
CA ALA A 1122 -1.37 2.88 19.22
C ALA A 1122 -0.03 2.71 18.50
N ALA A 1123 0.95 3.58 18.76
CA ALA A 1123 2.26 3.51 18.14
C ALA A 1123 3.07 2.29 18.60
N GLN A 1124 2.91 1.88 19.86
CA GLN A 1124 3.49 0.64 20.38
C GLN A 1124 2.77 -0.60 19.80
N ASP A 1125 1.49 -0.47 19.46
CA ASP A 1125 0.68 -1.54 18.88
C ASP A 1125 0.88 -1.73 17.36
N ALA A 1126 1.31 -0.70 16.65
CA ALA A 1126 1.57 -0.75 15.21
C ALA A 1126 3.04 -1.12 14.89
N ASN A 1127 3.26 -1.85 13.79
CA ASN A 1127 4.59 -2.36 13.40
C ASN A 1127 5.60 -1.24 13.15
N SER A 1128 5.15 -0.16 12.51
CA SER A 1128 5.93 1.04 12.25
C SER A 1128 4.99 2.22 12.41
N CYS A 1129 5.20 3.00 13.47
CA CYS A 1129 4.39 4.18 13.73
C CYS A 1129 5.26 5.39 14.02
N GLU A 1130 4.86 6.53 13.48
CA GLU A 1130 5.43 7.83 13.84
C GLU A 1130 4.31 8.71 14.42
N ILE A 1131 4.61 9.42 15.51
CA ILE A 1131 3.69 10.38 16.11
C ILE A 1131 4.18 11.77 15.75
N ARG A 1132 3.33 12.54 15.08
CA ARG A 1132 3.59 13.94 14.76
C ARG A 1132 2.69 14.83 15.60
N LEU A 1133 3.31 15.72 16.36
CA LEU A 1133 2.58 16.71 17.16
C LEU A 1133 2.12 17.86 16.26
N ILE A 1134 0.82 18.16 16.29
CA ILE A 1134 0.19 19.29 15.58
C ILE A 1134 -0.80 20.01 16.50
N PRO A 1135 -1.06 21.32 16.32
CA PRO A 1135 -2.10 22.00 17.06
C PRO A 1135 -3.49 21.42 16.72
N ALA A 1136 -4.33 21.15 17.73
CA ALA A 1136 -5.56 20.36 17.57
C ALA A 1136 -6.63 20.95 16.62
N ASN A 1137 -6.60 22.27 16.43
CA ASN A 1137 -7.57 23.03 15.63
C ASN A 1137 -6.93 23.74 14.43
N ASP A 1138 -5.68 23.42 14.08
CA ASP A 1138 -5.00 24.05 12.94
C ASP A 1138 -5.15 23.19 11.66
N LEU A 1139 -5.96 23.70 10.74
CA LEU A 1139 -6.24 23.06 9.45
C LEU A 1139 -5.00 23.03 8.54
N SER A 1140 -4.19 24.09 8.56
CA SER A 1140 -3.02 24.26 7.71
C SER A 1140 -1.91 23.29 8.11
N ASP A 1141 -1.66 23.15 9.40
CA ASP A 1141 -0.67 22.20 9.90
C ASP A 1141 -1.07 20.75 9.62
N ALA A 1142 -2.35 20.40 9.75
CA ALA A 1142 -2.87 19.08 9.39
C ALA A 1142 -2.68 18.78 7.89
N LEU A 1143 -2.94 19.77 7.01
CA LEU A 1143 -2.69 19.67 5.57
C LEU A 1143 -1.20 19.44 5.26
N LEU A 1144 -0.33 20.25 5.85
CA LEU A 1144 1.12 20.16 5.65
C LEU A 1144 1.70 18.84 6.17
N ALA A 1145 1.24 18.37 7.32
CA ALA A 1145 1.62 17.07 7.87
C ALA A 1145 1.21 15.92 6.94
N THR A 1146 -0.02 15.97 6.40
CA THR A 1146 -0.52 14.97 5.46
C THR A 1146 0.31 14.95 4.16
N ARG A 1147 0.67 16.12 3.63
CA ARG A 1147 1.56 16.22 2.46
C ARG A 1147 2.94 15.62 2.72
N ARG A 1148 3.55 15.90 3.87
CA ARG A 1148 4.87 15.33 4.22
C ARG A 1148 4.84 13.81 4.28
N ALA A 1149 3.81 13.25 4.91
CA ALA A 1149 3.60 11.80 4.93
C ALA A 1149 3.40 11.24 3.51
N TYR A 1150 2.61 11.93 2.69
CA TYR A 1150 2.36 11.53 1.30
C TYR A 1150 3.65 11.47 0.47
N GLU A 1151 4.47 12.51 0.54
CA GLU A 1151 5.77 12.55 -0.15
C GLU A 1151 6.70 11.42 0.32
N ALA A 1152 6.79 11.20 1.64
CA ALA A 1152 7.67 10.18 2.20
C ALA A 1152 7.25 8.76 1.80
N TYR A 1153 5.96 8.45 1.89
CA TYR A 1153 5.48 7.07 1.75
C TYR A 1153 4.92 6.78 0.36
N TYR A 1154 4.05 7.64 -0.19
CA TYR A 1154 3.47 7.42 -1.51
C TYR A 1154 4.50 7.69 -2.61
N ALA A 1155 5.06 8.90 -2.67
CA ALA A 1155 5.89 9.31 -3.79
C ALA A 1155 7.25 8.60 -3.81
N LEU A 1156 7.94 8.52 -2.66
CA LEU A 1156 9.30 7.98 -2.59
C LEU A 1156 9.37 6.49 -2.28
N SER A 1157 8.46 5.99 -1.44
CA SER A 1157 8.57 4.62 -0.90
C SER A 1157 7.59 3.61 -1.54
N ASN A 1158 6.80 4.07 -2.51
CA ASN A 1158 5.81 3.30 -3.27
C ASN A 1158 4.74 2.62 -2.38
N PHE A 1159 4.29 3.31 -1.33
CA PHE A 1159 3.17 2.85 -0.50
C PHE A 1159 1.83 3.24 -1.13
N ASN A 1160 0.81 2.45 -0.84
CA ASN A 1160 -0.58 2.89 -0.92
C ASN A 1160 -0.87 3.83 0.25
N PHE A 1161 -1.50 4.96 -0.03
CA PHE A 1161 -1.70 6.03 0.96
C PHE A 1161 -3.16 6.12 1.39
N GLU A 1162 -3.44 5.65 2.59
CA GLU A 1162 -4.78 5.64 3.19
C GLU A 1162 -4.88 6.68 4.31
N VAL A 1163 -6.09 7.19 4.54
CA VAL A 1163 -6.37 8.15 5.63
C VAL A 1163 -7.52 7.70 6.50
N GLY A 1164 -7.43 7.95 7.81
CA GLY A 1164 -8.48 7.64 8.79
C GLY A 1164 -9.13 8.91 9.34
N LEU A 1165 -10.46 9.04 9.22
CA LEU A 1165 -11.23 10.17 9.78
C LEU A 1165 -11.49 10.01 11.29
N THR A 1166 -10.44 9.74 12.05
CA THR A 1166 -10.49 9.42 13.49
C THR A 1166 -10.41 10.67 14.37
N GLY A 1167 -9.87 11.78 13.86
CA GLY A 1167 -9.65 13.06 14.57
C GLY A 1167 -10.87 13.97 14.72
N SER A 1168 -10.63 15.28 14.81
CA SER A 1168 -11.70 16.30 14.91
C SER A 1168 -12.44 16.50 13.58
N LYS A 1169 -13.49 17.35 13.58
CA LYS A 1169 -14.19 17.73 12.35
C LYS A 1169 -13.30 18.55 11.41
N LEU A 1170 -12.45 19.42 11.95
CA LEU A 1170 -11.47 20.18 11.17
C LEU A 1170 -10.43 19.26 10.51
N HIS A 1171 -9.97 18.21 11.18
CA HIS A 1171 -9.11 17.21 10.54
C HIS A 1171 -9.80 16.52 9.35
N ALA A 1172 -11.11 16.27 9.42
CA ALA A 1172 -11.86 15.74 8.27
C ALA A 1172 -11.92 16.74 7.10
N VAL A 1173 -11.97 18.05 7.38
CA VAL A 1173 -11.85 19.11 6.36
C VAL A 1173 -10.45 19.09 5.74
N ALA A 1174 -9.38 18.99 6.55
CA ALA A 1174 -8.01 18.96 6.05
C ALA A 1174 -7.77 17.75 5.14
N LEU A 1175 -8.20 16.56 5.56
CA LEU A 1175 -8.05 15.36 4.75
C LEU A 1175 -8.90 15.42 3.47
N ALA A 1176 -10.08 16.07 3.51
CA ALA A 1176 -10.89 16.29 2.32
C ALA A 1176 -10.21 17.24 1.33
N ALA A 1177 -9.68 18.35 1.82
CA ALA A 1177 -8.93 19.31 1.02
C ALA A 1177 -7.62 18.71 0.48
N ALA A 1178 -6.88 17.93 1.28
CA ALA A 1178 -5.70 17.22 0.81
C ALA A 1178 -6.04 16.25 -0.33
N SER A 1179 -7.17 15.54 -0.25
CA SER A 1179 -7.60 14.57 -1.27
C SER A 1179 -7.99 15.17 -2.63
N THR A 1180 -8.07 16.50 -2.75
CA THR A 1180 -8.26 17.17 -4.05
C THR A 1180 -6.96 17.33 -4.81
N SER A 1181 -5.83 17.31 -4.10
CA SER A 1181 -4.48 17.44 -4.68
C SER A 1181 -3.65 16.17 -4.53
N LEU A 1182 -3.94 15.30 -3.57
CA LEU A 1182 -3.20 14.09 -3.25
C LEU A 1182 -4.02 12.83 -3.56
N LYS A 1183 -3.39 11.81 -4.14
CA LYS A 1183 -4.07 10.55 -4.48
C LYS A 1183 -4.19 9.65 -3.26
N PHE A 1184 -5.37 9.62 -2.65
CA PHE A 1184 -5.65 8.69 -1.56
C PHE A 1184 -6.17 7.37 -2.11
N SER A 1185 -5.50 6.29 -1.76
CA SER A 1185 -5.91 4.94 -2.12
C SER A 1185 -7.20 4.54 -1.39
N GLN A 1186 -7.42 5.06 -0.18
CA GLN A 1186 -8.69 4.98 0.53
C GLN A 1186 -8.81 6.05 1.63
N ALA A 1187 -10.04 6.46 1.95
CA ALA A 1187 -10.36 7.25 3.13
C ALA A 1187 -11.40 6.53 3.98
N TRP A 1188 -11.07 6.24 5.24
CA TRP A 1188 -11.89 5.44 6.16
C TRP A 1188 -12.67 6.30 7.13
N TYR A 1189 -14.00 6.12 7.15
CA TYR A 1189 -14.84 6.58 8.23
C TYR A 1189 -15.25 5.42 9.13
N VAL A 1190 -14.87 5.49 10.40
CA VAL A 1190 -15.27 4.52 11.43
C VAL A 1190 -16.58 5.00 12.06
N GLU A 1191 -17.68 4.36 11.67
CA GLU A 1191 -19.04 4.71 12.06
C GLU A 1191 -19.48 3.91 13.30
N PRO A 1192 -19.90 4.57 14.40
CA PRO A 1192 -20.42 3.87 15.56
C PRO A 1192 -21.82 3.32 15.29
N HIS A 1193 -22.21 2.24 15.97
CA HIS A 1193 -23.57 1.71 15.92
C HIS A 1193 -24.61 2.75 16.37
N ARG A 1194 -24.30 3.48 17.45
CA ARG A 1194 -25.09 4.63 17.93
C ARG A 1194 -24.23 5.61 18.74
N PHE A 1195 -24.68 6.85 18.83
CA PHE A 1195 -24.10 7.88 19.70
C PHE A 1195 -24.84 7.94 21.05
N ASP A 1196 -24.10 8.18 22.13
CA ASP A 1196 -24.67 8.48 23.45
C ASP A 1196 -24.79 10.00 23.61
N SER A 1197 -26.01 10.52 23.51
CA SER A 1197 -26.28 11.97 23.60
C SER A 1197 -26.00 12.56 24.98
N LYS A 1198 -25.86 11.75 26.04
CA LYS A 1198 -25.55 12.23 27.39
C LYS A 1198 -24.05 12.45 27.62
N ARG A 1199 -23.20 11.95 26.72
CA ARG A 1199 -21.73 11.99 26.81
C ARG A 1199 -21.14 12.73 25.59
N PHE A 1200 -21.68 13.92 25.34
CA PHE A 1200 -21.38 14.77 24.18
C PHE A 1200 -20.99 16.20 24.59
N THR A 1201 -20.65 17.04 23.61
CA THR A 1201 -20.34 18.48 23.79
C THR A 1201 -21.55 19.28 24.27
N GLU A 1202 -21.31 20.29 25.12
CA GLU A 1202 -22.33 21.18 25.70
C GLU A 1202 -21.91 22.65 25.57
N GLY A 1203 -22.90 23.55 25.46
CA GLY A 1203 -22.70 25.00 25.31
C GLY A 1203 -22.30 25.44 23.91
N VAL A 1204 -22.05 26.74 23.74
CA VAL A 1204 -21.76 27.37 22.44
C VAL A 1204 -20.63 28.39 22.54
N GLY A 1205 -19.51 28.08 21.91
CA GLY A 1205 -18.34 28.94 21.84
C GLY A 1205 -18.29 29.84 20.60
N THR A 1206 -17.06 30.20 20.22
CA THR A 1206 -16.73 31.06 19.08
C THR A 1206 -17.06 30.38 17.76
N THR A 1207 -17.37 31.17 16.72
CA THR A 1207 -17.60 30.67 15.35
C THR A 1207 -16.51 31.19 14.43
N HIS A 1208 -15.90 30.27 13.71
CA HIS A 1208 -14.81 30.52 12.75
C HIS A 1208 -15.32 30.28 11.33
N ALA A 1209 -14.89 31.12 10.39
CA ALA A 1209 -15.10 30.93 8.97
C ALA A 1209 -13.73 30.79 8.28
N LEU A 1210 -13.56 29.74 7.49
CA LEU A 1210 -12.32 29.44 6.78
C LEU A 1210 -12.60 29.35 5.29
N LEU A 1211 -11.91 30.15 4.49
CA LEU A 1211 -11.90 30.03 3.03
C LEU A 1211 -10.79 29.06 2.61
N LEU A 1212 -11.16 28.03 1.87
CA LEU A 1212 -10.23 27.11 1.24
C LEU A 1212 -10.22 27.38 -0.26
N GLU A 1213 -9.03 27.61 -0.84
CA GLU A 1213 -8.87 27.90 -2.28
C GLU A 1213 -7.78 27.02 -2.89
N THR A 1214 -8.12 26.32 -3.97
CA THR A 1214 -7.15 25.61 -4.79
C THR A 1214 -6.40 26.64 -5.62
N PRO A 1215 -5.06 26.69 -5.57
CA PRO A 1215 -4.28 27.64 -6.35
C PRO A 1215 -4.51 27.44 -7.86
N PRO A 1216 -4.36 28.52 -8.66
CA PRO A 1216 -4.48 28.44 -10.13
C PRO A 1216 -3.39 27.54 -10.73
N ASP A 1217 -3.77 26.80 -11.78
CA ASP A 1217 -2.91 25.84 -12.51
C ASP A 1217 -1.75 26.52 -13.25
#